data_AF-A0A3D9HBT1-F1
#
_entry.id   AF-A0A3D9HBT1-F1
#
_cell.length_a   1.000
_cell.length_b   1.000
_cell.length_c   1.000
_cell.angle_alpha   90.00
_cell.angle_beta   90.00
_cell.angle_gamma   90.00
#
_symmetry.space_group_name_H-M   'P 1'
#
loop_
_entity.id
_entity.type
_entity.pdbx_description
1 polymer ?
#
loop_
_entity_poly.entity_id
_entity_poly.type
_entity_poly.pdbx_seq_one_letter_code
_entity_poly.pdbx_strand_id
1 'polypeptide(L)'
;MINKINFIVLFSFFCLSPIVAQQIWYENSSSTNNINFNSVTAGTFTTDESNPETSGINSNTTVSQFVRNGDTNPTILFDLTNPITDLSSYSISLKAYTSIQTTNLNSTNNRIRLYLRSSGIGDSGDIFEQLIFSQGETWESFSFNFNGLTIPSDVLLAGGYNQILIELASEEETGLTSTYYIDTISGYSEQTIPRATFLSGSWGVRFNVNGGIRLDNTEDYEWAAGVQQIVDNLPAVGHVITNFTHPAHGYFYTLRDNTQVDVANEIHPAMVPSIENEQIILNVISTLKNSGKKVILYVNGAGPSVIQGNVDATEAEISLAWENYCDLNFAGDQGLAWQNLARGYFERFNSLVDGYWIDNLSNLPGDLDAFIAMIREVHPDAAIATNLTKSYIKDENGNNIYVDSDATVDEDPTDYKVFFLEANDPHMDFTAGHPTPLGQGAPPNSWAYEEFSFPLISENPWSSYDGSKQALKHYFTPIREKWSVASADLVFEVEQAYRFVRTFTDAGATITWSTTITDGYITADEMAIMQEVNDRMMQMPKPDYEPYVRPEGAFLVGETLSVDSDDYFNKLVLFPNPVKQNFSLSKEISSAIIYNSNGQELLEFKSNQASFDVSTLIEGVYFIKAYTANSEIQVFKFIKQ
;
A
#
# COMPACT_ATOMS: atom_id res chain seq x y z
N MET A 1 -27.34 62.18 38.57
CA MET A 1 -27.39 60.73 38.82
C MET A 1 -27.90 60.05 37.56
N ILE A 2 -27.05 59.27 36.91
CA ILE A 2 -27.29 58.04 36.11
C ILE A 2 -26.03 57.90 35.23
N ASN A 3 -25.13 57.03 35.68
CA ASN A 3 -23.94 56.61 34.95
C ASN A 3 -24.36 55.62 33.85
N LYS A 4 -23.92 55.85 32.61
CA LYS A 4 -23.86 54.80 31.58
C LYS A 4 -22.38 54.45 31.36
N ILE A 5 -21.99 53.30 31.90
CA ILE A 5 -20.72 52.64 31.61
C ILE A 5 -20.99 51.76 30.38
N ASN A 6 -20.33 52.06 29.26
CA ASN A 6 -20.29 51.16 28.11
C ASN A 6 -19.16 50.16 28.33
N PHE A 7 -19.51 48.88 28.53
CA PHE A 7 -18.59 47.76 28.46
C PHE A 7 -18.42 47.37 27.00
N ILE A 8 -17.26 47.63 26.41
CA ILE A 8 -16.87 47.04 25.12
C ILE A 8 -16.09 45.76 25.47
N VAL A 9 -16.73 44.61 25.29
CA VAL A 9 -16.06 43.31 25.32
C VAL A 9 -15.48 43.09 23.92
N LEU A 10 -14.16 43.23 23.79
CA LEU A 10 -13.42 42.88 22.59
C LEU A 10 -13.22 41.36 22.61
N PHE A 11 -14.04 40.62 21.86
CA PHE A 11 -13.83 39.19 21.60
C PHE A 11 -12.73 39.06 20.53
N SER A 12 -11.47 38.87 20.96
CA SER A 12 -10.41 38.41 20.07
C SER A 12 -10.62 36.92 19.80
N PHE A 13 -11.14 36.59 18.62
CA PHE A 13 -11.02 35.26 18.04
C PHE A 13 -9.54 35.03 17.71
N PHE A 14 -8.80 34.42 18.64
CA PHE A 14 -7.56 33.75 18.29
C PHE A 14 -7.95 32.46 17.55
N CYS A 15 -7.67 32.41 16.25
CA CYS A 15 -7.59 31.15 15.53
C CYS A 15 -6.41 30.38 16.13
N LEU A 16 -6.68 29.55 17.13
CA LEU A 16 -5.74 28.53 17.59
C LEU A 16 -5.75 27.45 16.51
N SER A 17 -4.73 27.43 15.66
CA SER A 17 -4.42 26.25 14.86
C SER A 17 -4.28 25.06 15.82
N PRO A 18 -4.86 23.88 15.52
CA PRO A 18 -4.68 22.71 16.37
C PRO A 18 -3.18 22.40 16.47
N ILE A 19 -2.66 22.39 17.69
CA ILE A 19 -1.31 21.87 17.95
C ILE A 19 -1.44 20.35 17.83
N VAL A 20 -0.99 19.80 16.70
CA VAL A 20 -0.85 18.35 16.56
C VAL A 20 0.20 17.90 17.56
N ALA A 21 -0.08 16.87 18.36
CA ALA A 21 0.90 16.31 19.28
C ALA A 21 1.90 15.43 18.50
N GLN A 22 3.17 15.41 18.91
CA GLN A 22 4.13 14.45 18.35
C GLN A 22 3.76 13.02 18.76
N GLN A 23 4.01 12.07 17.87
CA GLN A 23 3.89 10.65 18.11
C GLN A 23 5.22 10.07 18.61
N ILE A 24 5.15 9.12 19.55
CA ILE A 24 6.34 8.39 20.00
C ILE A 24 6.72 7.37 18.93
N TRP A 25 7.96 7.47 18.45
CA TRP A 25 8.53 6.55 17.47
C TRP A 25 9.35 5.45 18.12
N TYR A 26 10.04 5.76 19.22
CA TYR A 26 10.90 4.82 19.93
C TYR A 26 10.88 5.06 21.43
N GLU A 27 10.57 4.04 22.22
CA GLU A 27 10.61 4.04 23.68
C GLU A 27 10.68 2.61 24.23
N ASN A 28 11.68 2.35 25.09
CA ASN A 28 11.91 1.01 25.67
C ASN A 28 10.81 0.57 26.64
N SER A 29 10.35 1.47 27.51
CA SER A 29 9.41 1.13 28.59
C SER A 29 8.03 0.67 28.09
N SER A 30 7.57 1.25 26.98
CA SER A 30 6.32 0.88 26.31
C SER A 30 6.52 -0.16 25.20
N SER A 31 7.76 -0.57 24.94
CA SER A 31 8.13 -1.42 23.79
C SER A 31 7.71 -0.82 22.44
N THR A 32 7.71 0.52 22.35
CA THR A 32 7.43 1.23 21.10
C THR A 32 8.69 1.22 20.23
N ASN A 33 8.61 0.60 19.05
CA ASN A 33 9.73 0.50 18.10
C ASN A 33 9.26 0.71 16.66
N ASN A 34 8.69 1.89 16.39
CA ASN A 34 8.18 2.28 15.07
C ASN A 34 9.31 2.76 14.12
N ILE A 35 10.50 3.01 14.63
CA ILE A 35 11.72 3.25 13.84
C ILE A 35 12.73 2.16 14.17
N ASN A 36 13.54 1.75 13.20
CA ASN A 36 14.40 0.58 13.36
C ASN A 36 15.84 1.00 13.63
N PHE A 37 16.44 0.51 14.71
CA PHE A 37 17.88 0.63 14.88
C PHE A 37 18.59 -0.05 13.70
N ASN A 38 19.46 0.68 13.02
CA ASN A 38 20.20 0.21 11.85
C ASN A 38 21.64 -0.13 12.20
N SER A 39 22.39 0.86 12.70
CA SER A 39 23.81 0.72 12.96
C SER A 39 24.33 1.76 13.94
N VAL A 40 25.55 1.53 14.41
CA VAL A 40 26.24 2.39 15.37
C VAL A 40 27.72 2.54 14.96
N THR A 41 28.29 3.71 15.15
CA THR A 41 29.73 3.98 14.95
C THR A 41 30.37 4.50 16.24
N ALA A 42 31.67 4.23 16.42
CA ALA A 42 32.48 4.72 17.55
C ALA A 42 31.83 4.49 18.94
N GLY A 43 31.19 3.33 19.11
CA GLY A 43 30.59 2.92 20.37
C GLY A 43 29.78 1.63 20.28
N THR A 44 28.99 1.36 21.31
CA THR A 44 28.07 0.22 21.39
C THR A 44 26.70 0.71 21.84
N PHE A 45 25.65 0.31 21.13
CA PHE A 45 24.26 0.64 21.45
C PHE A 45 23.55 -0.61 21.99
N THR A 46 22.90 -0.50 23.14
CA THR A 46 22.08 -1.56 23.75
C THR A 46 20.72 -1.00 24.16
N THR A 47 19.72 -1.89 24.18
CA THR A 47 18.33 -1.56 24.53
C THR A 47 17.97 -2.17 25.88
N ASP A 48 16.90 -1.67 26.50
CA ASP A 48 16.30 -2.21 27.72
C ASP A 48 17.21 -2.19 28.94
N GLU A 49 18.12 -1.22 28.98
CA GLU A 49 19.03 -0.98 30.09
C GLU A 49 18.33 -0.26 31.24
N SER A 50 18.85 -0.42 32.46
CA SER A 50 18.31 0.30 33.63
C SER A 50 18.50 1.81 33.49
N ASN A 51 17.43 2.58 33.69
CA ASN A 51 17.51 4.05 33.68
C ASN A 51 18.41 4.55 34.84
N PRO A 52 19.46 5.36 34.56
CA PRO A 52 20.36 5.88 35.60
C PRO A 52 19.69 6.85 36.58
N GLU A 53 18.56 7.47 36.22
CA GLU A 53 17.86 8.47 37.04
C GLU A 53 16.36 8.50 36.70
N THR A 54 15.52 7.94 37.58
CA THR A 54 14.06 7.81 37.38
C THR A 54 13.22 8.89 38.07
N SER A 55 13.83 9.78 38.85
CA SER A 55 13.12 10.85 39.59
C SER A 55 12.96 12.15 38.79
N GLY A 56 13.56 12.22 37.60
CA GLY A 56 13.54 13.37 36.70
C GLY A 56 12.42 13.34 35.64
N ILE A 57 12.67 14.03 34.52
CA ILE A 57 11.74 14.13 33.38
C ILE A 57 11.56 12.81 32.60
N ASN A 58 12.47 11.86 32.80
CA ASN A 58 12.33 10.50 32.29
C ASN A 58 12.16 9.53 33.47
N SER A 59 10.92 9.14 33.74
CA SER A 59 10.57 8.18 34.79
C SER A 59 10.54 6.73 34.32
N ASN A 60 10.88 6.46 33.05
CA ASN A 60 10.87 5.11 32.49
C ASN A 60 11.90 4.22 33.21
N THR A 61 11.55 2.98 33.53
CA THR A 61 12.46 2.06 34.23
C THR A 61 13.55 1.49 33.33
N THR A 62 13.26 1.40 32.03
CA THR A 62 14.17 0.91 30.99
C THR A 62 14.37 1.97 29.90
N VAL A 63 15.59 2.07 29.37
CA VAL A 63 16.01 3.05 28.36
C VAL A 63 17.05 2.43 27.44
N SER A 64 17.41 3.12 26.36
CA SER A 64 18.56 2.73 25.53
C SER A 64 19.85 3.34 26.04
N GLN A 65 20.96 2.62 25.87
CA GLN A 65 22.30 3.05 26.24
C GLN A 65 23.21 3.08 25.01
N PHE A 66 24.03 4.11 24.93
CA PHE A 66 25.14 4.20 24.00
C PHE A 66 26.45 4.43 24.76
N VAL A 67 27.39 3.49 24.64
CA VAL A 67 28.73 3.60 25.23
C VAL A 67 29.72 4.02 24.15
N ARG A 68 30.17 5.28 24.21
CA ARG A 68 31.18 5.83 23.32
C ARG A 68 32.54 5.22 23.63
N ASN A 69 33.25 4.74 22.61
CA ASN A 69 34.55 4.04 22.77
C ASN A 69 35.78 4.95 22.73
N GLY A 70 35.61 6.26 22.47
CA GLY A 70 36.69 7.24 22.35
C GLY A 70 36.99 7.69 20.92
N ASP A 71 36.50 6.98 19.91
CA ASP A 71 36.75 7.34 18.50
C ASP A 71 35.94 8.59 18.08
N THR A 72 36.25 9.10 16.88
CA THR A 72 35.57 10.23 16.25
C THR A 72 34.24 9.80 15.63
N ASN A 73 33.31 10.75 15.47
CA ASN A 73 31.98 10.56 14.88
C ASN A 73 31.17 9.40 15.51
N PRO A 74 30.90 9.46 16.83
CA PRO A 74 30.01 8.49 17.49
C PRO A 74 28.56 8.74 17.11
N THR A 75 27.99 7.80 16.35
CA THR A 75 26.65 7.96 15.79
C THR A 75 25.78 6.73 16.05
N ILE A 76 24.47 6.97 16.16
CA ILE A 76 23.43 5.95 16.22
C ILE A 76 22.48 6.24 15.06
N LEU A 77 22.28 5.26 14.19
CA LEU A 77 21.44 5.39 13.00
C LEU A 77 20.14 4.61 13.20
N PHE A 78 19.01 5.28 12.94
CA PHE A 78 17.70 4.65 12.85
C PHE A 78 17.12 4.83 11.45
N ASP A 79 16.53 3.77 10.91
CA ASP A 79 15.71 3.83 9.71
C ASP A 79 14.29 4.27 10.09
N LEU A 80 13.78 5.24 9.34
CA LEU A 80 12.39 5.66 9.39
C LEU A 80 11.56 4.71 8.53
N THR A 81 10.46 4.23 9.08
CA THR A 81 9.49 3.40 8.38
C THR A 81 8.78 4.18 7.27
N ASN A 82 8.44 5.44 7.53
CA ASN A 82 7.90 6.35 6.53
C ASN A 82 8.87 7.55 6.34
N PRO A 83 9.36 7.81 5.11
CA PRO A 83 10.22 8.94 4.88
C PRO A 83 9.56 10.30 5.15
N ILE A 84 10.35 11.27 5.62
CA ILE A 84 9.90 12.65 5.83
C ILE A 84 10.03 13.41 4.50
N THR A 85 8.89 13.85 3.97
CA THR A 85 8.78 14.57 2.67
C THR A 85 8.25 15.99 2.80
N ASP A 86 7.86 16.42 4.01
CA ASP A 86 7.47 17.80 4.31
C ASP A 86 8.10 18.26 5.62
N LEU A 87 8.73 19.44 5.58
CA LEU A 87 9.34 20.11 6.74
C LEU A 87 8.64 21.43 7.09
N SER A 88 7.48 21.75 6.50
CA SER A 88 6.76 23.02 6.69
C SER A 88 6.51 23.38 8.17
N SER A 89 6.25 22.38 9.01
CA SER A 89 6.13 22.49 10.47
C SER A 89 6.62 21.20 11.15
N TYR A 90 7.92 20.91 11.02
CA TYR A 90 8.49 19.65 11.46
C TYR A 90 9.61 19.76 12.51
N SER A 91 9.40 19.16 13.68
CA SER A 91 10.41 18.97 14.72
C SER A 91 10.46 17.52 15.19
N ILE A 92 11.64 17.10 15.64
CA ILE A 92 11.89 15.80 16.25
C ILE A 92 12.36 16.03 17.67
N SER A 93 11.82 15.29 18.63
CA SER A 93 12.22 15.40 20.03
C SER A 93 12.75 14.07 20.54
N LEU A 94 13.64 14.13 21.53
CA LEU A 94 14.08 12.96 22.29
C LEU A 94 14.46 13.38 23.71
N LYS A 95 14.49 12.42 24.62
CA LYS A 95 15.12 12.59 25.94
C LYS A 95 16.51 11.99 25.88
N ALA A 96 17.50 12.67 26.44
CA ALA A 96 18.83 12.13 26.59
C ALA A 96 19.48 12.47 27.94
N TYR A 97 20.41 11.63 28.36
CA TYR A 97 21.23 11.76 29.55
C TYR A 97 22.69 11.47 29.18
N THR A 98 23.62 12.17 29.81
CA THR A 98 25.07 11.90 29.68
C THR A 98 25.71 11.58 31.03
N SER A 99 26.62 10.61 31.06
CA SER A 99 27.42 10.26 32.24
C SER A 99 28.56 11.26 32.51
N ILE A 100 28.74 12.27 31.66
CA ILE A 100 29.76 13.29 31.85
C ILE A 100 29.29 14.23 32.96
N GLN A 101 30.11 14.46 33.98
CA GLN A 101 29.80 15.42 35.05
C GLN A 101 29.69 16.85 34.51
N THR A 102 28.79 17.66 35.05
CA THR A 102 28.58 19.07 34.63
C THR A 102 29.87 19.89 34.60
N THR A 103 30.79 19.67 35.54
CA THR A 103 32.08 20.38 35.60
C THR A 103 33.07 19.98 34.50
N ASN A 104 32.83 18.85 33.83
CA ASN A 104 33.66 18.31 32.76
C ASN A 104 33.05 18.53 31.37
N LEU A 105 31.85 19.12 31.30
CA LEU A 105 31.29 19.55 30.04
C LEU A 105 32.12 20.70 29.45
N ASN A 106 32.37 20.63 28.16
CA ASN A 106 33.11 21.60 27.38
C ASN A 106 32.34 21.91 26.08
N SER A 107 32.93 22.69 25.19
CA SER A 107 32.26 23.15 23.97
C SER A 107 32.02 22.08 22.90
N THR A 108 32.57 20.87 23.03
CA THR A 108 32.48 19.77 22.05
C THR A 108 31.79 18.54 22.63
N ASN A 109 32.15 18.14 23.85
CA ASN A 109 31.59 16.94 24.48
C ASN A 109 30.14 17.09 24.98
N ASN A 110 29.62 18.31 25.02
CA ASN A 110 28.25 18.60 25.43
C ASN A 110 27.26 18.64 24.25
N ARG A 111 27.72 18.43 23.01
CA ARG A 111 26.86 18.56 21.83
C ARG A 111 26.06 17.31 21.57
N ILE A 112 24.88 17.48 21.01
CA ILE A 112 24.08 16.43 20.40
C ILE A 112 23.55 16.96 19.07
N ARG A 113 23.73 16.20 17.99
CA ARG A 113 23.17 16.52 16.67
C ARG A 113 22.19 15.46 16.24
N LEU A 114 21.12 15.90 15.60
CA LEU A 114 20.20 15.02 14.89
C LEU A 114 20.24 15.38 13.41
N TYR A 115 20.55 14.40 12.59
CA TYR A 115 20.57 14.49 11.13
C TYR A 115 19.30 13.84 10.56
N LEU A 116 18.74 14.46 9.53
CA LEU A 116 17.82 13.82 8.59
C LEU A 116 18.63 13.40 7.37
N ARG A 117 18.52 12.12 6.99
CA ARG A 117 19.34 11.51 5.93
C ARG A 117 18.48 10.75 4.93
N SER A 118 18.95 10.69 3.69
CA SER A 118 18.35 9.87 2.64
C SER A 118 19.37 8.81 2.20
N SER A 119 19.08 7.55 2.51
CA SER A 119 20.01 6.44 2.24
C SER A 119 20.34 6.27 0.75
N GLY A 120 19.47 6.75 -0.15
CA GLY A 120 19.67 6.70 -1.60
C GLY A 120 20.60 7.78 -2.15
N ILE A 121 20.82 8.86 -1.38
CA ILE A 121 21.67 10.01 -1.75
C ILE A 121 22.99 9.99 -0.97
N GLY A 122 22.97 9.47 0.27
CA GLY A 122 24.10 9.58 1.20
C GLY A 122 24.26 11.01 1.74
N ASP A 123 25.45 11.32 2.23
CA ASP A 123 25.72 12.51 3.05
C ASP A 123 25.48 13.85 2.34
N SER A 124 25.42 13.87 1.00
CA SER A 124 25.25 15.12 0.24
C SER A 124 23.87 15.76 0.39
N GLY A 125 22.87 14.98 0.82
CA GLY A 125 21.51 15.47 1.07
C GLY A 125 21.21 15.76 2.54
N ASP A 126 22.15 15.49 3.45
CA ASP A 126 21.88 15.53 4.89
C ASP A 126 21.66 16.96 5.40
N ILE A 127 20.65 17.11 6.26
CA ILE A 127 20.45 18.32 7.06
C ILE A 127 20.47 17.95 8.53
N PHE A 128 20.90 18.87 9.40
CA PHE A 128 20.99 18.60 10.83
C PHE A 128 20.67 19.81 11.68
N GLU A 129 20.26 19.53 12.92
CA GLU A 129 20.16 20.51 13.99
C GLU A 129 21.07 20.10 15.14
N GLN A 130 21.70 21.08 15.79
CA GLN A 130 22.60 20.87 16.91
C GLN A 130 22.07 21.53 18.18
N LEU A 131 22.02 20.76 19.26
CA LEU A 131 21.74 21.24 20.59
C LEU A 131 22.88 20.88 21.54
N ILE A 132 22.78 21.32 22.80
CA ILE A 132 23.78 21.08 23.83
C ILE A 132 23.14 20.60 25.12
N PHE A 133 23.78 19.66 25.81
CA PHE A 133 23.54 19.38 27.21
C PHE A 133 23.92 20.60 28.03
N SER A 134 22.97 21.09 28.84
CA SER A 134 23.18 22.17 29.78
C SER A 134 23.74 21.66 31.12
N GLN A 135 23.46 20.39 31.45
CA GLN A 135 23.94 19.74 32.67
C GLN A 135 24.39 18.30 32.39
N GLY A 136 25.40 17.88 33.13
CA GLY A 136 25.82 16.50 33.18
C GLY A 136 24.99 15.69 34.16
N GLU A 137 24.96 14.37 33.97
CA GLU A 137 24.30 13.44 34.91
C GLU A 137 22.83 13.78 35.19
N THR A 138 22.12 14.34 34.21
CA THR A 138 20.71 14.73 34.30
C THR A 138 20.01 14.47 32.97
N TRP A 139 18.76 14.03 33.01
CA TRP A 139 17.93 13.91 31.81
C TRP A 139 17.50 15.28 31.29
N GLU A 140 17.69 15.51 29.99
CA GLU A 140 17.23 16.70 29.28
C GLU A 140 16.32 16.30 28.10
N SER A 141 15.31 17.12 27.83
CA SER A 141 14.47 17.02 26.63
C SER A 141 15.04 17.88 25.53
N PHE A 142 15.35 17.27 24.39
CA PHE A 142 15.83 17.92 23.19
C PHE A 142 14.71 18.01 22.16
N SER A 143 14.58 19.14 21.48
CA SER A 143 13.66 19.32 20.35
C SER A 143 14.39 20.00 19.21
N PHE A 144 14.68 19.21 18.18
CA PHE A 144 15.39 19.58 16.96
C PHE A 144 14.39 20.15 15.96
N ASN A 145 14.57 21.41 15.58
CA ASN A 145 13.58 22.15 14.80
C ASN A 145 14.01 22.27 13.34
N PHE A 146 13.32 21.53 12.46
CA PHE A 146 13.54 21.60 11.00
C PHE A 146 12.46 22.43 10.29
N ASN A 147 11.63 23.17 11.04
CA ASN A 147 10.48 23.89 10.51
C ASN A 147 10.86 24.86 9.39
N GLY A 148 10.17 24.73 8.25
CA GLY A 148 10.30 25.62 7.10
C GLY A 148 11.57 25.41 6.28
N LEU A 149 12.38 24.39 6.57
CA LEU A 149 13.52 24.04 5.74
C LEU A 149 13.04 23.43 4.42
N THR A 150 13.70 23.79 3.32
CA THR A 150 13.42 23.22 2.00
C THR A 150 14.12 21.88 1.89
N ILE A 151 13.38 20.82 1.56
CA ILE A 151 13.99 19.52 1.22
C ILE A 151 14.62 19.64 -0.18
N PRO A 152 15.91 19.27 -0.34
CA PRO A 152 16.55 19.21 -1.66
C PRO A 152 15.77 18.35 -2.66
N SER A 153 15.79 18.74 -3.94
CA SER A 153 14.99 18.06 -4.97
C SER A 153 15.44 16.62 -5.24
N ASP A 154 16.74 16.35 -5.15
CA ASP A 154 17.32 15.01 -5.24
C ASP A 154 16.87 14.12 -4.07
N VAL A 155 16.80 14.67 -2.84
CA VAL A 155 16.24 13.97 -1.68
C VAL A 155 14.76 13.66 -1.87
N LEU A 156 13.95 14.62 -2.35
CA LEU A 156 12.53 14.37 -2.65
C LEU A 156 12.35 13.30 -3.74
N LEU A 157 13.17 13.34 -4.79
CA LEU A 157 13.16 12.32 -5.86
C LEU A 157 13.58 10.94 -5.36
N ALA A 158 14.44 10.88 -4.34
CA ALA A 158 14.81 9.64 -3.65
C ALA A 158 13.76 9.17 -2.61
N GLY A 159 12.61 9.85 -2.52
CA GLY A 159 11.51 9.49 -1.62
C GLY A 159 11.53 10.20 -0.27
N GLY A 160 12.43 11.18 -0.06
CA GLY A 160 12.53 11.96 1.19
C GLY A 160 13.63 11.47 2.13
N TYR A 161 13.60 11.96 3.37
CA TYR A 161 14.50 11.51 4.43
C TYR A 161 13.97 10.24 5.07
N ASN A 162 14.65 9.11 4.86
CA ASN A 162 14.26 7.80 5.38
C ASN A 162 15.12 7.34 6.56
N GLN A 163 15.98 8.20 7.09
CA GLN A 163 16.87 7.89 8.20
C GLN A 163 17.02 9.08 9.14
N ILE A 164 17.17 8.80 10.43
CA ILE A 164 17.69 9.75 11.41
C ILE A 164 19.02 9.25 11.97
N LEU A 165 19.98 10.15 12.10
CA LEU A 165 21.27 9.84 12.73
C LEU A 165 21.49 10.78 13.91
N ILE A 166 21.79 10.21 15.07
CA ILE A 166 22.08 10.95 16.29
C ILE A 166 23.58 10.89 16.51
N GLU A 167 24.25 12.04 16.49
CA GLU A 167 25.68 12.19 16.81
C GLU A 167 25.84 12.79 18.21
N LEU A 168 26.62 12.12 19.08
CA LEU A 168 26.82 12.51 20.47
C LEU A 168 28.23 13.06 20.69
N ALA A 169 28.38 14.18 21.39
CA ALA A 169 29.66 14.87 21.52
C ALA A 169 30.33 15.13 20.15
N SER A 170 29.57 15.76 19.26
CA SER A 170 30.02 16.06 17.90
C SER A 170 31.26 16.95 17.86
N GLU A 171 32.16 16.69 16.92
CA GLU A 171 33.49 17.33 16.80
C GLU A 171 34.44 17.11 17.98
N GLU A 172 34.15 16.17 18.88
CA GLU A 172 35.07 15.79 19.95
C GLU A 172 36.10 14.76 19.47
N GLU A 173 37.37 15.14 19.42
CA GLU A 173 38.48 14.31 18.92
C GLU A 173 39.42 13.78 20.03
N THR A 174 39.19 14.10 21.30
CA THR A 174 40.17 13.86 22.39
C THR A 174 40.16 12.43 22.97
N GLY A 175 39.56 11.44 22.33
CA GLY A 175 39.54 10.07 22.87
C GLY A 175 38.52 9.85 23.99
N LEU A 176 37.52 10.72 24.13
CA LEU A 176 36.56 10.70 25.25
C LEU A 176 35.72 9.42 25.27
N THR A 177 35.83 8.65 26.35
CA THR A 177 34.89 7.56 26.66
C THR A 177 33.79 8.08 27.59
N SER A 178 32.53 7.93 27.18
CA SER A 178 31.35 8.37 27.93
C SER A 178 30.16 7.48 27.64
N THR A 179 29.18 7.47 28.53
CA THR A 179 27.91 6.75 28.35
C THR A 179 26.79 7.76 28.19
N TYR A 180 25.93 7.51 27.21
CA TYR A 180 24.73 8.28 26.97
C TYR A 180 23.52 7.36 27.08
N TYR A 181 22.40 7.90 27.52
CA TYR A 181 21.13 7.20 27.47
C TYR A 181 20.16 8.01 26.63
N ILE A 182 19.36 7.33 25.82
CA ILE A 182 18.39 7.94 24.90
C ILE A 182 17.05 7.26 25.12
N ASP A 183 15.98 8.04 25.07
CA ASP A 183 14.63 7.53 25.19
C ASP A 183 13.60 8.48 24.57
N THR A 184 12.37 8.00 24.37
CA THR A 184 11.22 8.77 23.89
C THR A 184 11.54 9.60 22.62
N ILE A 185 12.06 8.96 21.56
CA ILE A 185 12.23 9.63 20.27
C ILE A 185 10.83 9.84 19.67
N SER A 186 10.49 11.06 19.29
CA SER A 186 9.16 11.43 18.81
C SER A 186 9.20 12.46 17.69
N GLY A 187 8.20 12.45 16.81
CA GLY A 187 8.04 13.47 15.77
C GLY A 187 6.61 13.47 15.22
N TYR A 188 6.37 14.22 14.13
CA TYR A 188 5.01 14.41 13.61
C TYR A 188 4.59 13.41 12.53
N SER A 189 5.54 12.80 11.82
CA SER A 189 5.21 11.76 10.83
C SER A 189 4.81 10.47 11.52
N GLU A 190 3.81 9.78 10.96
CA GLU A 190 3.52 8.39 11.30
C GLU A 190 4.72 7.50 10.97
N GLN A 191 5.12 6.63 11.89
CA GLN A 191 6.23 5.70 11.69
C GLN A 191 5.80 4.24 11.88
N THR A 192 4.51 3.95 12.11
CA THR A 192 4.05 2.56 12.15
C THR A 192 4.27 1.86 10.80
N ILE A 193 4.69 0.60 10.87
CA ILE A 193 4.82 -0.27 9.69
C ILE A 193 3.40 -0.48 9.13
N PRO A 194 3.14 -0.13 7.87
CA PRO A 194 1.84 -0.35 7.27
C PRO A 194 1.45 -1.83 7.36
N ARG A 195 0.25 -2.14 7.83
CA ARG A 195 -0.16 -3.54 8.07
C ARG A 195 -0.13 -4.41 6.82
N ALA A 196 -0.29 -3.80 5.64
CA ALA A 196 -0.25 -4.47 4.35
C ALA A 196 1.17 -4.60 3.75
N THR A 197 2.25 -4.26 4.46
CA THR A 197 3.62 -4.38 3.92
C THR A 197 3.95 -5.80 3.43
N PHE A 198 3.35 -6.84 4.02
CA PHE A 198 3.52 -8.22 3.55
C PHE A 198 3.01 -8.48 2.12
N LEU A 199 2.16 -7.60 1.59
CA LEU A 199 1.65 -7.67 0.22
C LEU A 199 2.54 -6.93 -0.78
N SER A 200 3.42 -6.03 -0.33
CA SER A 200 4.24 -5.20 -1.23
C SER A 200 5.14 -6.09 -2.09
N GLY A 201 5.04 -5.96 -3.42
CA GLY A 201 5.78 -6.78 -4.37
C GLY A 201 5.27 -8.23 -4.49
N SER A 202 4.17 -8.59 -3.81
CA SER A 202 3.52 -9.90 -3.92
C SER A 202 2.44 -9.88 -5.00
N TRP A 203 2.11 -11.07 -5.50
CA TRP A 203 0.87 -11.31 -6.23
C TRP A 203 0.12 -12.50 -5.61
N GLY A 204 -1.18 -12.58 -5.90
CA GLY A 204 -2.10 -13.50 -5.26
C GLY A 204 -3.12 -14.11 -6.21
N VAL A 205 -3.78 -15.16 -5.72
CA VAL A 205 -4.94 -15.80 -6.37
C VAL A 205 -6.10 -15.88 -5.39
N ARG A 206 -7.28 -16.27 -5.87
CA ARG A 206 -8.46 -16.48 -5.05
C ARG A 206 -8.82 -17.95 -4.97
N PHE A 207 -9.16 -18.41 -3.76
CA PHE A 207 -9.66 -19.77 -3.54
C PHE A 207 -10.87 -19.71 -2.60
N ASN A 208 -12.06 -19.50 -3.15
CA ASN A 208 -13.28 -19.37 -2.37
C ASN A 208 -13.94 -20.73 -2.10
N VAL A 209 -14.27 -20.98 -0.84
CA VAL A 209 -15.05 -22.12 -0.38
C VAL A 209 -16.53 -21.71 -0.31
N ASN A 210 -17.45 -22.65 -0.52
CA ASN A 210 -18.87 -22.41 -0.29
C ASN A 210 -19.15 -22.11 1.20
N GLY A 211 -20.27 -21.46 1.50
CA GLY A 211 -20.69 -21.16 2.87
C GLY A 211 -22.11 -21.66 3.14
N GLY A 212 -22.45 -21.82 4.42
CA GLY A 212 -23.76 -22.29 4.86
C GLY A 212 -24.13 -23.65 4.29
N ILE A 213 -25.42 -23.82 4.02
CA ILE A 213 -25.97 -25.02 3.38
C ILE A 213 -25.34 -25.31 2.00
N ARG A 214 -24.79 -24.30 1.32
CA ARG A 214 -24.14 -24.51 0.02
C ARG A 214 -22.85 -25.29 0.15
N LEU A 215 -22.14 -25.19 1.28
CA LEU A 215 -20.96 -26.00 1.54
C LEU A 215 -21.34 -27.47 1.76
N ASP A 216 -22.39 -27.71 2.55
CA ASP A 216 -22.95 -29.05 2.79
C ASP A 216 -23.48 -29.70 1.51
N ASN A 217 -23.87 -28.92 0.51
CA ASN A 217 -24.30 -29.43 -0.78
C ASN A 217 -23.14 -29.70 -1.77
N THR A 218 -21.89 -29.51 -1.34
CA THR A 218 -20.68 -29.72 -2.15
C THR A 218 -19.66 -30.61 -1.44
N GLU A 219 -20.15 -31.64 -0.74
CA GLU A 219 -19.33 -32.64 -0.04
C GLU A 219 -18.44 -33.47 -0.99
N ASP A 220 -18.80 -33.54 -2.27
CA ASP A 220 -18.05 -34.22 -3.32
C ASP A 220 -16.90 -33.39 -3.92
N TYR A 221 -16.77 -32.12 -3.51
CA TYR A 221 -15.71 -31.24 -4.00
C TYR A 221 -14.38 -31.50 -3.28
N GLU A 222 -13.29 -31.50 -4.03
CA GLU A 222 -11.96 -31.89 -3.56
C GLU A 222 -11.17 -30.67 -3.03
N TRP A 223 -11.77 -29.93 -2.10
CA TRP A 223 -11.20 -28.68 -1.57
C TRP A 223 -9.77 -28.81 -1.04
N ALA A 224 -9.46 -29.91 -0.34
CA ALA A 224 -8.14 -30.17 0.21
C ALA A 224 -7.09 -30.40 -0.88
N ALA A 225 -7.45 -31.10 -1.95
CA ALA A 225 -6.55 -31.33 -3.07
C ALA A 225 -6.39 -30.06 -3.92
N GLY A 226 -7.45 -29.26 -4.09
CA GLY A 226 -7.38 -28.01 -4.83
C GLY A 226 -6.52 -26.94 -4.15
N VAL A 227 -6.62 -26.78 -2.82
CA VAL A 227 -5.71 -25.87 -2.11
C VAL A 227 -4.27 -26.40 -2.12
N GLN A 228 -4.07 -27.72 -2.03
CA GLN A 228 -2.74 -28.32 -2.15
C GLN A 228 -2.15 -28.07 -3.55
N GLN A 229 -2.97 -28.10 -4.61
CA GLN A 229 -2.56 -27.75 -5.96
C GLN A 229 -2.01 -26.31 -6.04
N ILE A 230 -2.60 -25.35 -5.33
CA ILE A 230 -2.05 -23.98 -5.25
C ILE A 230 -0.67 -23.98 -4.57
N VAL A 231 -0.52 -24.73 -3.48
CA VAL A 231 0.77 -24.82 -2.77
C VAL A 231 1.85 -25.42 -3.65
N ASP A 232 1.53 -26.51 -4.35
CA ASP A 232 2.48 -27.28 -5.14
C ASP A 232 2.84 -26.56 -6.44
N ASN A 233 1.86 -25.99 -7.12
CA ASN A 233 2.02 -25.47 -8.48
C ASN A 233 2.30 -23.96 -8.52
N LEU A 234 1.96 -23.22 -7.47
CA LEU A 234 2.08 -21.75 -7.43
C LEU A 234 2.98 -21.27 -6.26
N PRO A 235 4.26 -21.70 -6.18
CA PRO A 235 5.17 -21.26 -5.11
C PRO A 235 5.45 -19.75 -5.08
N ALA A 236 5.39 -19.04 -6.22
CA ALA A 236 5.61 -17.59 -6.30
C ALA A 236 4.41 -16.76 -5.81
N VAL A 237 3.22 -17.38 -5.67
CA VAL A 237 2.06 -16.73 -5.06
C VAL A 237 2.34 -16.49 -3.58
N GLY A 238 2.30 -15.22 -3.16
CA GLY A 238 2.58 -14.81 -1.78
C GLY A 238 1.34 -14.72 -0.88
N HIS A 239 0.15 -14.56 -1.47
CA HIS A 239 -1.10 -14.49 -0.71
C HIS A 239 -2.29 -15.11 -1.46
N VAL A 240 -3.31 -15.51 -0.71
CA VAL A 240 -4.58 -16.02 -1.24
C VAL A 240 -5.76 -15.32 -0.57
N ILE A 241 -6.68 -14.81 -1.39
CA ILE A 241 -8.00 -14.40 -0.91
C ILE A 241 -8.90 -15.64 -0.88
N THR A 242 -9.27 -16.09 0.31
CA THR A 242 -10.36 -17.06 0.53
C THR A 242 -11.54 -16.32 1.15
N ASN A 243 -12.36 -16.95 1.98
CA ASN A 243 -13.58 -16.30 2.46
C ASN A 243 -14.07 -16.73 3.84
N PHE A 244 -14.63 -15.73 4.51
CA PHE A 244 -15.42 -15.82 5.74
C PHE A 244 -16.90 -16.07 5.38
N THR A 245 -17.44 -15.30 4.43
CA THR A 245 -18.80 -15.46 3.91
C THR A 245 -18.75 -15.98 2.48
N HIS A 246 -19.78 -16.69 2.04
CA HIS A 246 -19.93 -17.02 0.63
C HIS A 246 -19.90 -15.73 -0.23
N PRO A 247 -19.25 -15.74 -1.42
CA PRO A 247 -19.20 -14.58 -2.31
C PRO A 247 -20.59 -14.00 -2.58
N ALA A 248 -20.77 -12.68 -2.41
CA ALA A 248 -22.05 -11.97 -2.58
C ALA A 248 -23.22 -12.45 -1.68
N HIS A 249 -23.00 -13.31 -0.68
CA HIS A 249 -24.06 -13.82 0.21
C HIS A 249 -23.59 -13.72 1.68
N GLY A 250 -23.78 -12.54 2.28
CA GLY A 250 -23.30 -12.22 3.65
C GLY A 250 -23.93 -13.01 4.80
N TYR A 251 -24.90 -13.86 4.49
CA TYR A 251 -25.66 -14.72 5.41
C TYR A 251 -25.23 -16.19 5.38
N PHE A 252 -24.30 -16.57 4.50
CA PHE A 252 -23.75 -17.92 4.43
C PHE A 252 -22.29 -17.92 4.88
N TYR A 253 -22.01 -18.51 6.03
CA TYR A 253 -20.69 -18.52 6.67
C TYR A 253 -19.90 -19.79 6.35
N THR A 254 -18.57 -19.71 6.36
CA THR A 254 -17.70 -20.89 6.19
C THR A 254 -17.43 -21.64 7.50
N LEU A 255 -17.72 -21.01 8.65
CA LEU A 255 -17.66 -21.63 9.98
C LEU A 255 -19.06 -21.90 10.55
N ARG A 256 -19.16 -22.91 11.42
CA ARG A 256 -20.41 -23.31 12.10
C ARG A 256 -20.48 -22.81 13.54
N ASP A 257 -19.43 -23.06 14.31
CA ASP A 257 -19.39 -22.63 15.71
C ASP A 257 -19.04 -21.15 15.81
N ASN A 258 -19.73 -20.43 16.69
CA ASN A 258 -19.54 -19.00 16.91
C ASN A 258 -19.57 -18.74 18.42
N THR A 259 -18.60 -17.97 18.92
CA THR A 259 -18.41 -17.75 20.36
C THR A 259 -19.45 -16.81 20.99
N GLN A 260 -20.24 -16.11 20.17
CA GLN A 260 -21.17 -15.08 20.60
C GLN A 260 -22.64 -15.50 20.45
N VAL A 261 -22.96 -16.36 19.47
CA VAL A 261 -24.34 -16.82 19.19
C VAL A 261 -24.34 -18.20 18.54
N ASP A 262 -25.26 -19.10 18.91
CA ASP A 262 -25.45 -20.37 18.19
C ASP A 262 -26.29 -20.16 16.93
N VAL A 263 -25.64 -19.71 15.85
CA VAL A 263 -26.30 -19.28 14.61
C VAL A 263 -27.31 -20.30 14.07
N ALA A 264 -27.03 -21.61 14.13
CA ALA A 264 -27.97 -22.60 13.57
C ALA A 264 -29.25 -22.76 14.40
N ASN A 265 -29.13 -22.65 15.73
CA ASN A 265 -30.24 -22.93 16.65
C ASN A 265 -30.98 -21.67 17.07
N GLU A 266 -30.30 -20.52 17.09
CA GLU A 266 -30.87 -19.23 17.50
C GLU A 266 -31.33 -18.37 16.32
N ILE A 267 -30.79 -18.60 15.12
CA ILE A 267 -31.15 -17.84 13.91
C ILE A 267 -31.67 -18.80 12.84
N HIS A 268 -30.80 -19.45 12.08
CA HIS A 268 -31.23 -20.35 11.01
C HIS A 268 -30.12 -21.35 10.64
N PRO A 269 -30.41 -22.67 10.55
CA PRO A 269 -29.39 -23.69 10.31
C PRO A 269 -28.72 -23.57 8.94
N ALA A 270 -29.44 -23.10 7.91
CA ALA A 270 -28.87 -22.97 6.57
C ALA A 270 -27.77 -21.89 6.45
N MET A 271 -27.65 -20.98 7.43
CA MET A 271 -26.62 -19.92 7.41
C MET A 271 -25.21 -20.47 7.64
N VAL A 272 -25.10 -21.67 8.20
CA VAL A 272 -23.85 -22.29 8.63
C VAL A 272 -23.73 -23.71 8.09
N PRO A 273 -22.51 -24.22 7.85
CA PRO A 273 -22.31 -25.59 7.40
C PRO A 273 -22.44 -26.57 8.57
N SER A 274 -22.30 -27.87 8.31
CA SER A 274 -22.10 -28.86 9.36
C SER A 274 -20.78 -28.64 10.11
N ILE A 275 -20.66 -29.20 11.33
CA ILE A 275 -19.41 -29.15 12.11
C ILE A 275 -18.26 -29.87 11.37
N GLU A 276 -18.58 -30.91 10.59
CA GLU A 276 -17.59 -31.61 9.76
C GLU A 276 -17.12 -30.71 8.62
N ASN A 277 -18.03 -30.02 7.95
CA ASN A 277 -17.71 -29.20 6.78
C ASN A 277 -17.05 -27.86 7.13
N GLU A 278 -17.21 -27.32 8.35
CA GLU A 278 -16.38 -26.15 8.75
C GLU A 278 -14.88 -26.46 8.79
N GLN A 279 -14.50 -27.75 8.91
CA GLN A 279 -13.09 -28.13 8.84
C GLN A 279 -12.49 -27.86 7.47
N ILE A 280 -13.29 -27.74 6.41
CA ILE A 280 -12.82 -27.45 5.05
C ILE A 280 -12.09 -26.11 5.03
N ILE A 281 -12.70 -25.02 5.51
CA ILE A 281 -12.05 -23.70 5.49
C ILE A 281 -10.84 -23.66 6.43
N LEU A 282 -10.90 -24.33 7.58
CA LEU A 282 -9.77 -24.42 8.52
C LEU A 282 -8.58 -25.19 7.91
N ASN A 283 -8.85 -26.26 7.17
CA ASN A 283 -7.85 -27.04 6.44
C ASN A 283 -7.25 -26.24 5.28
N VAL A 284 -8.07 -25.49 4.54
CA VAL A 284 -7.60 -24.57 3.49
C VAL A 284 -6.65 -23.52 4.06
N ILE A 285 -7.06 -22.83 5.13
CA ILE A 285 -6.24 -21.79 5.77
C ILE A 285 -4.93 -22.40 6.30
N SER A 286 -4.99 -23.50 7.03
CA SER A 286 -3.79 -24.13 7.59
C SER A 286 -2.83 -24.62 6.50
N THR A 287 -3.33 -25.20 5.41
CA THR A 287 -2.51 -25.64 4.26
C THR A 287 -1.77 -24.46 3.63
N LEU A 288 -2.46 -23.34 3.41
CA LEU A 288 -1.85 -22.12 2.88
C LEU A 288 -0.80 -21.54 3.84
N LYS A 289 -1.14 -21.37 5.12
CA LYS A 289 -0.23 -20.82 6.14
C LYS A 289 1.02 -21.68 6.32
N ASN A 290 0.87 -23.01 6.32
CA ASN A 290 1.99 -23.95 6.43
C ASN A 290 2.94 -23.89 5.22
N SER A 291 2.46 -23.44 4.05
CA SER A 291 3.28 -23.19 2.87
C SER A 291 3.93 -21.80 2.83
N GLY A 292 3.72 -20.96 3.87
CA GLY A 292 4.22 -19.59 3.93
C GLY A 292 3.36 -18.56 3.21
N LYS A 293 2.21 -18.95 2.63
CA LYS A 293 1.27 -18.03 1.99
C LYS A 293 0.47 -17.25 3.03
N LYS A 294 0.24 -15.97 2.74
CA LYS A 294 -0.62 -15.10 3.52
C LYS A 294 -2.08 -15.31 3.15
N VAL A 295 -2.99 -15.17 4.12
CA VAL A 295 -4.41 -15.46 3.93
C VAL A 295 -5.26 -14.22 4.23
N ILE A 296 -6.08 -13.83 3.28
CA ILE A 296 -7.05 -12.74 3.42
C ILE A 296 -8.46 -13.32 3.28
N LEU A 297 -9.37 -12.96 4.17
CA LEU A 297 -10.76 -13.40 4.11
C LEU A 297 -11.65 -12.36 3.43
N TYR A 298 -12.33 -12.76 2.35
CA TYR A 298 -13.50 -12.04 1.85
C TYR A 298 -14.62 -12.06 2.88
N VAL A 299 -15.16 -10.88 3.20
CA VAL A 299 -16.31 -10.67 4.09
C VAL A 299 -17.32 -9.81 3.34
N ASN A 300 -18.55 -10.25 3.18
CA ASN A 300 -19.61 -9.35 2.72
C ASN A 300 -20.12 -8.54 3.91
N GLY A 301 -19.85 -7.22 3.90
CA GLY A 301 -20.13 -6.32 5.01
C GLY A 301 -21.61 -6.19 5.35
N ALA A 302 -22.52 -6.49 4.42
CA ALA A 302 -23.96 -6.44 4.69
C ALA A 302 -24.45 -7.53 5.67
N GLY A 303 -23.65 -8.58 5.87
CA GLY A 303 -24.03 -9.69 6.75
C GLY A 303 -25.39 -10.28 6.37
N PRO A 304 -26.22 -10.67 7.35
CA PRO A 304 -27.57 -11.18 7.10
C PRO A 304 -28.62 -10.10 6.80
N SER A 305 -28.29 -8.82 6.94
CA SER A 305 -29.26 -7.72 6.77
C SER A 305 -29.69 -7.51 5.33
N VAL A 306 -28.93 -8.00 4.34
CA VAL A 306 -29.27 -7.87 2.92
C VAL A 306 -29.07 -9.19 2.20
N ILE A 307 -30.18 -9.78 1.76
CA ILE A 307 -30.16 -10.91 0.84
C ILE A 307 -29.91 -10.40 -0.58
N GLN A 308 -28.77 -10.76 -1.18
CA GLN A 308 -28.45 -10.42 -2.56
C GLN A 308 -28.78 -11.58 -3.51
N GLY A 309 -29.18 -11.24 -4.74
CA GLY A 309 -29.51 -12.22 -5.78
C GLY A 309 -30.98 -12.62 -5.81
N ASN A 310 -31.26 -13.78 -6.42
CA ASN A 310 -32.61 -14.33 -6.43
C ASN A 310 -32.90 -14.97 -5.07
N VAL A 311 -33.95 -14.48 -4.39
CA VAL A 311 -34.38 -14.99 -3.09
C VAL A 311 -35.22 -16.23 -3.30
N ASP A 312 -34.75 -17.39 -2.84
CA ASP A 312 -35.57 -18.60 -2.76
C ASP A 312 -36.26 -18.73 -1.39
N ALA A 313 -36.98 -19.83 -1.15
CA ALA A 313 -37.70 -20.03 0.10
C ALA A 313 -36.76 -20.03 1.33
N THR A 314 -35.57 -20.60 1.19
CA THR A 314 -34.53 -20.67 2.22
C THR A 314 -34.01 -19.28 2.56
N GLU A 315 -33.66 -18.46 1.57
CA GLU A 315 -33.18 -17.11 1.86
C GLU A 315 -34.28 -16.20 2.43
N ALA A 316 -35.55 -16.41 2.04
CA ALA A 316 -36.67 -15.73 2.66
C ALA A 316 -36.85 -16.11 4.15
N GLU A 317 -36.68 -17.39 4.49
CA GLU A 317 -36.72 -17.88 5.87
C GLU A 317 -35.55 -17.33 6.70
N ILE A 318 -34.35 -17.26 6.13
CA ILE A 318 -33.17 -16.65 6.76
C ILE A 318 -33.42 -15.18 7.08
N SER A 319 -33.93 -14.40 6.12
CA SER A 319 -34.21 -12.97 6.32
C SER A 319 -35.18 -12.75 7.49
N LEU A 320 -36.27 -13.52 7.54
CA LEU A 320 -37.25 -13.43 8.62
C LEU A 320 -36.67 -13.86 9.97
N ALA A 321 -35.87 -14.94 9.98
CA ALA A 321 -35.24 -15.42 11.20
C ALA A 321 -34.21 -14.41 11.76
N TRP A 322 -33.45 -13.77 10.89
CA TRP A 322 -32.52 -12.70 11.25
C TRP A 322 -33.23 -11.49 11.86
N GLU A 323 -34.31 -11.01 11.22
CA GLU A 323 -35.12 -9.91 11.75
C GLU A 323 -35.65 -10.23 13.16
N ASN A 324 -36.22 -11.43 13.33
CA ASN A 324 -36.73 -11.88 14.63
C ASN A 324 -35.63 -11.95 15.70
N TYR A 325 -34.44 -12.46 15.33
CA TYR A 325 -33.29 -12.51 16.23
C TYR A 325 -32.85 -11.11 16.68
N CYS A 326 -32.79 -10.15 15.76
CA CYS A 326 -32.43 -8.76 16.04
C CYS A 326 -33.47 -8.08 16.94
N ASP A 327 -34.75 -8.26 16.66
CA ASP A 327 -35.84 -7.70 17.45
C ASP A 327 -35.82 -8.22 18.89
N LEU A 328 -35.58 -9.53 19.06
CA LEU A 328 -35.59 -10.18 20.36
C LEU A 328 -34.37 -9.83 21.22
N ASN A 329 -33.17 -9.83 20.63
CA ASN A 329 -31.92 -9.77 21.38
C ASN A 329 -31.24 -8.39 21.36
N PHE A 330 -31.57 -7.55 20.38
CA PHE A 330 -30.91 -6.26 20.14
C PHE A 330 -31.90 -5.11 19.96
N ALA A 331 -33.17 -5.29 20.35
CA ALA A 331 -34.23 -4.29 20.20
C ALA A 331 -34.35 -3.75 18.76
N GLY A 332 -34.10 -4.61 17.77
CA GLY A 332 -34.15 -4.29 16.34
C GLY A 332 -32.86 -3.67 15.78
N ASP A 333 -31.81 -3.47 16.59
CA ASP A 333 -30.53 -2.95 16.12
C ASP A 333 -29.73 -4.03 15.38
N GLN A 334 -29.95 -4.11 14.07
CA GLN A 334 -29.25 -5.06 13.21
C GLN A 334 -27.73 -4.80 13.11
N GLY A 335 -27.29 -3.56 13.31
CA GLY A 335 -25.86 -3.22 13.24
C GLY A 335 -25.10 -3.78 14.44
N LEU A 336 -25.66 -3.64 15.64
CA LEU A 336 -25.12 -4.24 16.85
C LEU A 336 -25.21 -5.77 16.82
N ALA A 337 -26.34 -6.32 16.36
CA ALA A 337 -26.51 -7.75 16.19
C ALA A 337 -25.47 -8.34 15.23
N TRP A 338 -25.23 -7.67 14.10
CA TRP A 338 -24.22 -8.09 13.13
C TRP A 338 -22.80 -8.00 13.69
N GLN A 339 -22.45 -6.91 14.38
CA GLN A 339 -21.14 -6.79 15.04
C GLN A 339 -20.91 -7.92 16.06
N ASN A 340 -21.93 -8.27 16.85
CA ASN A 340 -21.86 -9.35 17.82
C ASN A 340 -21.64 -10.72 17.14
N LEU A 341 -22.43 -11.03 16.11
CA LEU A 341 -22.28 -12.27 15.35
C LEU A 341 -20.91 -12.34 14.66
N ALA A 342 -20.53 -11.29 13.93
CA ALA A 342 -19.26 -11.23 13.19
C ALA A 342 -18.05 -11.37 14.12
N ARG A 343 -18.07 -10.71 15.29
CA ARG A 343 -17.03 -10.84 16.33
C ARG A 343 -16.75 -12.29 16.66
N GLY A 344 -17.79 -13.11 16.84
CA GLY A 344 -17.58 -14.49 17.27
C GLY A 344 -16.85 -15.36 16.26
N TYR A 345 -16.96 -15.04 14.97
CA TYR A 345 -16.15 -15.68 13.93
C TYR A 345 -14.77 -15.04 13.79
N PHE A 346 -14.63 -13.72 13.90
CA PHE A 346 -13.33 -13.06 13.89
C PHE A 346 -12.44 -13.54 15.04
N GLU A 347 -12.99 -13.82 16.22
CA GLU A 347 -12.27 -14.42 17.35
C GLU A 347 -11.72 -15.80 17.01
N ARG A 348 -12.46 -16.60 16.22
CA ARG A 348 -12.01 -17.93 15.75
C ARG A 348 -10.96 -17.85 14.65
N PHE A 349 -11.06 -16.86 13.76
CA PHE A 349 -10.06 -16.63 12.71
C PHE A 349 -8.82 -15.88 13.21
N ASN A 350 -8.89 -15.26 14.39
CA ASN A 350 -7.76 -14.57 15.00
C ASN A 350 -6.55 -15.51 15.05
N SER A 351 -5.37 -14.99 14.73
CA SER A 351 -4.10 -15.72 14.55
C SER A 351 -4.01 -16.70 13.37
N LEU A 352 -5.12 -17.03 12.69
CA LEU A 352 -5.12 -17.93 11.53
C LEU A 352 -4.90 -17.19 10.21
N VAL A 353 -5.36 -15.94 10.12
CA VAL A 353 -5.37 -15.14 8.88
C VAL A 353 -4.59 -13.85 9.03
N ASP A 354 -4.25 -13.21 7.92
CA ASP A 354 -3.42 -12.00 7.87
C ASP A 354 -4.26 -10.74 7.55
N GLY A 355 -5.49 -10.88 7.09
CA GLY A 355 -6.33 -9.73 6.77
C GLY A 355 -7.75 -10.04 6.32
N TYR A 356 -8.50 -8.97 6.04
CA TYR A 356 -9.90 -8.99 5.62
C TYR A 356 -10.12 -8.08 4.42
N TRP A 357 -10.88 -8.57 3.44
CA TRP A 357 -11.37 -7.79 2.31
C TRP A 357 -12.89 -7.65 2.46
N ILE A 358 -13.37 -6.46 2.80
CA ILE A 358 -14.76 -6.23 3.21
C ILE A 358 -15.55 -5.62 2.06
N ASP A 359 -16.46 -6.42 1.50
CA ASP A 359 -17.33 -6.08 0.39
C ASP A 359 -18.59 -5.33 0.84
N ASN A 360 -19.30 -4.75 -0.15
CA ASN A 360 -20.71 -4.37 -0.02
C ASN A 360 -21.00 -3.45 1.17
N LEU A 361 -20.07 -2.57 1.51
CA LEU A 361 -20.16 -1.69 2.67
C LEU A 361 -21.25 -0.63 2.55
N SER A 362 -21.73 -0.35 1.34
CA SER A 362 -22.93 0.48 1.13
C SER A 362 -24.20 -0.12 1.74
N ASN A 363 -24.18 -1.42 2.06
CA ASN A 363 -25.27 -2.17 2.68
C ASN A 363 -24.91 -2.68 4.09
N LEU A 364 -23.78 -2.24 4.67
CA LEU A 364 -23.41 -2.56 6.05
C LEU A 364 -24.51 -2.06 7.02
N PRO A 365 -25.11 -2.93 7.86
CA PRO A 365 -25.99 -2.45 8.91
C PRO A 365 -25.16 -1.75 10.01
N GLY A 366 -25.59 -0.55 10.40
CA GLY A 366 -24.92 0.24 11.43
C GLY A 366 -23.78 1.10 10.91
N ASP A 367 -22.73 1.24 11.72
CA ASP A 367 -21.65 2.19 11.52
C ASP A 367 -20.33 1.49 11.14
N LEU A 368 -19.62 2.02 10.13
CA LEU A 368 -18.38 1.44 9.63
C LEU A 368 -17.24 1.57 10.64
N ASP A 369 -17.11 2.72 11.32
CA ASP A 369 -16.06 2.93 12.32
C ASP A 369 -16.18 1.89 13.44
N ALA A 370 -17.40 1.66 13.93
CA ALA A 370 -17.69 0.64 14.95
C ALA A 370 -17.37 -0.79 14.47
N PHE A 371 -17.74 -1.13 13.23
CA PHE A 371 -17.46 -2.45 12.67
C PHE A 371 -15.95 -2.70 12.51
N ILE A 372 -15.21 -1.71 12.02
CA ILE A 372 -13.75 -1.78 11.89
C ILE A 372 -13.09 -1.81 13.27
N ALA A 373 -13.54 -0.99 14.21
CA ALA A 373 -13.01 -0.97 15.58
C ALA A 373 -13.16 -2.34 16.26
N MET A 374 -14.28 -3.02 16.04
CA MET A 374 -14.49 -4.38 16.54
C MET A 374 -13.48 -5.37 15.95
N ILE A 375 -13.21 -5.32 14.63
CA ILE A 375 -12.17 -6.15 14.01
C ILE A 375 -10.81 -5.84 14.62
N ARG A 376 -10.48 -4.56 14.83
CA ARG A 376 -9.20 -4.12 15.42
C ARG A 376 -9.03 -4.54 16.87
N GLU A 377 -10.12 -4.60 17.65
CA GLU A 377 -10.07 -5.09 19.02
C GLU A 377 -9.73 -6.58 19.07
N VAL A 378 -10.30 -7.37 18.16
CA VAL A 378 -10.07 -8.82 18.07
C VAL A 378 -8.72 -9.14 17.42
N HIS A 379 -8.38 -8.44 16.34
CA HIS A 379 -7.20 -8.68 15.50
C HIS A 379 -6.52 -7.35 15.13
N PRO A 380 -5.73 -6.75 16.04
CA PRO A 380 -5.11 -5.42 15.86
C PRO A 380 -4.23 -5.29 14.61
N ASP A 381 -3.59 -6.38 14.22
CA ASP A 381 -2.58 -6.41 13.14
C ASP A 381 -3.14 -6.81 11.78
N ALA A 382 -4.45 -7.12 11.68
CA ALA A 382 -5.07 -7.51 10.41
C ALA A 382 -4.86 -6.44 9.33
N ALA A 383 -4.44 -6.79 8.11
CA ALA A 383 -4.60 -5.86 6.99
C ALA A 383 -6.09 -5.80 6.58
N ILE A 384 -6.65 -4.60 6.43
CA ILE A 384 -8.06 -4.43 6.04
C ILE A 384 -8.17 -3.67 4.72
N ALA A 385 -9.02 -4.16 3.82
CA ALA A 385 -9.52 -3.41 2.67
C ALA A 385 -11.05 -3.25 2.76
N THR A 386 -11.54 -2.09 2.35
CA THR A 386 -12.94 -1.68 2.44
C THR A 386 -13.46 -1.31 1.05
N ASN A 387 -14.41 -2.07 0.50
CA ASN A 387 -15.03 -1.77 -0.79
C ASN A 387 -16.24 -0.85 -0.59
N LEU A 388 -15.96 0.42 -0.23
CA LEU A 388 -17.00 1.42 0.03
C LEU A 388 -17.23 2.33 -1.18
N THR A 389 -16.18 2.97 -1.67
CA THR A 389 -16.25 3.87 -2.84
C THR A 389 -15.19 3.52 -3.88
N LYS A 390 -15.40 4.01 -5.10
CA LYS A 390 -14.46 3.85 -6.22
C LYS A 390 -13.96 5.21 -6.66
N SER A 391 -12.67 5.26 -6.96
CA SER A 391 -12.02 6.41 -7.57
C SER A 391 -11.80 6.17 -9.05
N TYR A 392 -11.77 7.25 -9.81
CA TYR A 392 -11.62 7.23 -11.27
C TYR A 392 -10.61 8.28 -11.72
N ILE A 393 -9.92 8.00 -12.81
CA ILE A 393 -8.99 8.93 -13.44
C ILE A 393 -9.76 10.13 -13.99
N LYS A 394 -9.20 11.32 -13.78
CA LYS A 394 -9.76 12.58 -14.24
C LYS A 394 -8.79 13.34 -15.14
N ASP A 395 -9.33 14.08 -16.09
CA ASP A 395 -8.59 15.04 -16.91
C ASP A 395 -8.22 16.30 -16.11
N GLU A 396 -7.51 17.23 -16.76
CA GLU A 396 -7.10 18.52 -16.19
C GLU A 396 -8.27 19.43 -15.77
N ASN A 397 -9.48 19.17 -16.29
CA ASN A 397 -10.70 19.90 -15.97
C ASN A 397 -11.52 19.21 -14.86
N GLY A 398 -11.04 18.08 -14.34
CA GLY A 398 -11.70 17.29 -13.30
C GLY A 398 -12.81 16.37 -13.82
N ASN A 399 -12.94 16.18 -15.14
CA ASN A 399 -13.89 15.24 -15.73
C ASN A 399 -13.30 13.83 -15.74
N ASN A 400 -14.12 12.81 -15.52
CA ASN A 400 -13.63 11.43 -15.63
C ASN A 400 -13.20 11.13 -17.06
N ILE A 401 -12.14 10.34 -17.21
CA ILE A 401 -11.76 9.73 -18.49
C ILE A 401 -12.67 8.53 -18.76
N TYR A 402 -13.19 8.45 -19.99
CA TYR A 402 -14.02 7.35 -20.47
C TYR A 402 -13.38 6.67 -21.67
N VAL A 403 -13.43 5.34 -21.69
CA VAL A 403 -13.17 4.52 -22.87
C VAL A 403 -14.43 4.52 -23.73
N ASP A 404 -14.27 4.73 -25.03
CA ASP A 404 -15.32 4.67 -26.07
C ASP A 404 -15.35 3.28 -26.70
N SER A 405 -14.15 2.74 -27.01
CA SER A 405 -14.01 1.42 -27.62
C SER A 405 -12.80 0.64 -27.09
N ASP A 406 -12.95 -0.68 -26.99
CA ASP A 406 -11.88 -1.61 -26.61
C ASP A 406 -11.13 -2.23 -27.80
N ALA A 407 -11.76 -2.26 -28.97
CA ALA A 407 -11.18 -2.77 -30.21
C ALA A 407 -11.98 -2.29 -31.44
N THR A 408 -11.48 -2.62 -32.63
CA THR A 408 -12.18 -2.35 -33.91
C THR A 408 -13.56 -3.02 -33.97
N VAL A 409 -13.69 -4.20 -33.34
CA VAL A 409 -14.96 -4.87 -33.11
C VAL A 409 -15.18 -4.90 -31.61
N ASP A 410 -16.00 -3.96 -31.14
CA ASP A 410 -16.40 -3.88 -29.75
C ASP A 410 -17.80 -4.49 -29.58
N GLU A 411 -17.88 -5.57 -28.79
CA GLU A 411 -19.14 -6.26 -28.53
C GLU A 411 -20.04 -5.51 -27.54
N ASP A 412 -19.44 -4.67 -26.68
CA ASP A 412 -20.16 -3.82 -25.73
C ASP A 412 -19.72 -2.34 -25.89
N PRO A 413 -20.43 -1.54 -26.70
CA PRO A 413 -20.06 -0.15 -26.99
C PRO A 413 -20.42 0.82 -25.85
N THR A 414 -20.48 0.35 -24.60
CA THR A 414 -20.86 1.15 -23.45
C THR A 414 -19.64 1.93 -22.93
N ASP A 415 -19.69 3.26 -23.03
CA ASP A 415 -18.65 4.10 -22.45
C ASP A 415 -18.44 3.81 -20.95
N TYR A 416 -17.20 3.54 -20.55
CA TYR A 416 -16.89 3.23 -19.17
C TYR A 416 -15.71 4.02 -18.63
N LYS A 417 -15.72 4.26 -17.32
CA LYS A 417 -14.69 5.06 -16.63
C LYS A 417 -13.42 4.25 -16.40
N VAL A 418 -12.29 4.92 -16.36
CA VAL A 418 -11.01 4.31 -15.97
C VAL A 418 -10.81 4.41 -14.46
N PHE A 419 -10.58 3.29 -13.76
CA PHE A 419 -10.47 3.29 -12.29
C PHE A 419 -9.15 3.89 -11.80
N PHE A 420 -9.12 4.30 -10.54
CA PHE A 420 -7.92 4.74 -9.84
C PHE A 420 -7.83 4.04 -8.48
N LEU A 421 -6.64 3.54 -8.13
CA LEU A 421 -6.38 2.94 -6.81
C LEU A 421 -5.80 3.96 -5.86
N GLU A 422 -6.63 4.40 -4.92
CA GLU A 422 -6.23 5.25 -3.81
C GLU A 422 -6.99 4.86 -2.54
N ALA A 423 -6.37 5.14 -1.39
CA ALA A 423 -7.03 5.12 -0.11
C ALA A 423 -8.14 6.18 -0.09
N ASN A 424 -9.40 5.74 -0.18
CA ASN A 424 -10.56 6.63 -0.21
C ASN A 424 -11.39 6.61 1.09
N ASP A 425 -10.90 5.90 2.11
CA ASP A 425 -11.39 5.96 3.49
C ASP A 425 -10.22 5.74 4.48
N PRO A 426 -10.38 6.13 5.76
CA PRO A 426 -9.30 6.05 6.75
C PRO A 426 -9.05 4.62 7.29
N HIS A 427 -9.82 3.61 6.88
CA HIS A 427 -9.72 2.25 7.42
C HIS A 427 -8.84 1.32 6.60
N MET A 428 -8.69 1.60 5.29
CA MET A 428 -7.84 0.81 4.39
C MET A 428 -6.38 0.72 4.87
N ASP A 429 -5.84 -0.48 4.97
CA ASP A 429 -4.39 -0.73 4.95
C ASP A 429 -3.94 -1.14 3.54
N PHE A 430 -4.87 -1.54 2.68
CA PHE A 430 -4.66 -1.72 1.24
C PHE A 430 -5.95 -1.41 0.49
N THR A 431 -5.84 -0.98 -0.77
CA THR A 431 -7.01 -0.63 -1.57
C THR A 431 -7.85 -1.87 -1.88
N ALA A 432 -9.18 -1.73 -1.90
CA ALA A 432 -10.07 -2.84 -2.26
C ALA A 432 -9.79 -3.37 -3.68
N GLY A 433 -9.28 -2.53 -4.57
CA GLY A 433 -8.69 -2.99 -5.82
C GLY A 433 -9.67 -3.38 -6.91
N HIS A 434 -10.97 -3.28 -6.65
CA HIS A 434 -11.98 -3.69 -7.62
C HIS A 434 -11.98 -2.71 -8.81
N PRO A 435 -11.85 -3.19 -10.07
CA PRO A 435 -11.87 -2.37 -11.28
C PRO A 435 -13.17 -1.59 -11.44
N THR A 436 -13.29 -0.85 -12.54
CA THR A 436 -14.59 -0.33 -12.97
C THR A 436 -15.61 -1.47 -13.02
N PRO A 437 -16.82 -1.30 -12.49
CA PRO A 437 -17.79 -2.39 -12.40
C PRO A 437 -18.04 -3.05 -13.76
N LEU A 438 -17.94 -4.38 -13.82
CA LEU A 438 -18.15 -5.15 -15.06
C LEU A 438 -19.54 -4.88 -15.67
N GLY A 439 -20.55 -4.63 -14.84
CA GLY A 439 -21.90 -4.24 -15.29
C GLY A 439 -22.02 -2.84 -15.89
N GLN A 440 -20.90 -2.10 -16.01
CA GLN A 440 -20.80 -0.82 -16.72
C GLN A 440 -20.10 -0.97 -18.08
N GLY A 441 -19.93 -2.20 -18.58
CA GLY A 441 -19.29 -2.48 -19.88
C GLY A 441 -17.77 -2.55 -19.84
N ALA A 442 -17.14 -2.26 -18.70
CA ALA A 442 -15.69 -2.31 -18.57
C ALA A 442 -15.16 -3.75 -18.50
N PRO A 443 -14.32 -4.21 -19.45
CA PRO A 443 -13.65 -5.49 -19.33
C PRO A 443 -12.56 -5.41 -18.24
N PRO A 444 -12.31 -6.50 -17.49
CA PRO A 444 -11.33 -6.49 -16.40
C PRO A 444 -9.88 -6.37 -16.91
N ASN A 445 -9.66 -6.63 -18.20
CA ASN A 445 -8.39 -6.49 -18.91
C ASN A 445 -8.32 -5.24 -19.82
N SER A 446 -9.16 -4.23 -19.56
CA SER A 446 -9.18 -2.98 -20.32
C SER A 446 -7.78 -2.41 -20.56
N TRP A 447 -7.51 -2.05 -21.82
CA TRP A 447 -6.28 -1.40 -22.25
C TRP A 447 -6.02 -0.09 -21.52
N ALA A 448 -7.08 0.63 -21.14
CA ALA A 448 -6.98 1.92 -20.47
C ALA A 448 -6.40 1.78 -19.05
N TYR A 449 -6.47 0.59 -18.44
CA TYR A 449 -5.84 0.37 -17.15
C TYR A 449 -4.32 0.41 -17.27
N GLU A 450 -3.78 -0.19 -18.33
CA GLU A 450 -2.33 -0.22 -18.61
C GLU A 450 -1.78 1.17 -18.98
N GLU A 451 -2.60 2.02 -19.59
CA GLU A 451 -2.19 3.38 -19.99
C GLU A 451 -2.34 4.45 -18.94
N PHE A 452 -3.35 4.35 -18.07
CA PHE A 452 -3.70 5.44 -17.16
C PHE A 452 -3.56 5.02 -15.70
N SER A 453 -4.16 3.91 -15.30
CA SER A 453 -4.17 3.47 -13.90
C SER A 453 -2.80 2.94 -13.46
N PHE A 454 -2.20 2.07 -14.26
CA PHE A 454 -0.98 1.33 -13.88
C PHE A 454 0.28 2.21 -13.81
N PRO A 455 0.48 3.21 -14.68
CA PRO A 455 1.60 4.13 -14.52
C PRO A 455 1.56 4.88 -13.18
N LEU A 456 0.38 5.32 -12.73
CA LEU A 456 0.21 6.00 -11.45
C LEU A 456 0.40 5.06 -10.24
N ILE A 457 0.12 3.78 -10.41
CA ILE A 457 0.41 2.74 -9.41
C ILE A 457 1.92 2.48 -9.37
N SER A 458 2.56 2.44 -10.54
CA SER A 458 4.00 2.18 -10.67
C SER A 458 4.86 3.33 -10.16
N GLU A 459 4.39 4.57 -10.31
CA GLU A 459 5.05 5.76 -9.78
C GLU A 459 5.03 5.80 -8.25
N ASN A 460 3.90 5.40 -7.64
CA ASN A 460 3.79 5.31 -6.19
C ASN A 460 2.88 4.14 -5.78
N PRO A 461 3.44 3.05 -5.23
CA PRO A 461 2.67 1.86 -4.85
C PRO A 461 1.88 2.03 -3.55
N TRP A 462 2.06 3.15 -2.84
CA TRP A 462 1.36 3.47 -1.61
C TRP A 462 0.47 4.70 -1.79
N SER A 463 -0.59 4.79 -0.99
CA SER A 463 -1.52 5.91 -0.98
C SER A 463 -1.93 6.22 0.45
N SER A 464 -2.45 7.42 0.69
CA SER A 464 -2.96 7.80 2.01
C SER A 464 -4.22 8.65 1.86
N TYR A 465 -5.22 8.39 2.71
CA TYR A 465 -6.48 9.11 2.71
C TYR A 465 -6.32 10.55 3.21
N ASP A 466 -5.58 10.73 4.31
CA ASP A 466 -5.38 12.02 4.99
C ASP A 466 -3.91 12.35 5.25
N GLY A 467 -2.98 11.55 4.72
CA GLY A 467 -1.53 11.70 4.93
C GLY A 467 -1.01 11.04 6.21
N SER A 468 -1.88 10.53 7.08
CA SER A 468 -1.47 9.94 8.37
C SER A 468 -1.14 8.45 8.26
N LYS A 469 -1.91 7.69 7.48
CA LYS A 469 -1.75 6.23 7.35
C LYS A 469 -1.55 5.83 5.90
N GLN A 470 -0.56 4.98 5.65
CA GLN A 470 -0.31 4.40 4.33
C GLN A 470 -1.21 3.19 4.07
N ALA A 471 -1.74 3.11 2.86
CA ALA A 471 -2.44 1.95 2.33
C ALA A 471 -1.79 1.51 1.02
N LEU A 472 -1.49 0.21 0.91
CA LEU A 472 -0.88 -0.36 -0.29
C LEU A 472 -1.87 -0.35 -1.45
N LYS A 473 -1.43 0.07 -2.63
CA LYS A 473 -2.23 -0.09 -3.86
C LYS A 473 -2.26 -1.56 -4.23
N HIS A 474 -3.43 -2.15 -4.05
CA HIS A 474 -3.77 -3.52 -4.39
C HIS A 474 -4.83 -3.52 -5.48
N TYR A 475 -4.58 -4.24 -6.58
CA TYR A 475 -5.56 -4.50 -7.63
C TYR A 475 -6.17 -5.88 -7.46
N PHE A 476 -7.49 -5.96 -7.34
CA PHE A 476 -8.21 -7.23 -7.27
C PHE A 476 -9.00 -7.37 -8.56
N THR A 477 -8.65 -8.30 -9.42
CA THR A 477 -9.21 -8.36 -10.77
C THR A 477 -9.77 -9.74 -11.12
N PRO A 478 -10.96 -9.83 -11.73
CA PRO A 478 -11.43 -11.04 -12.38
C PRO A 478 -10.46 -11.49 -13.49
N ILE A 479 -10.22 -12.79 -13.58
CA ILE A 479 -9.54 -13.37 -14.77
C ILE A 479 -10.54 -13.69 -15.90
N ARG A 480 -11.84 -13.72 -15.57
CA ARG A 480 -12.97 -13.91 -16.48
C ARG A 480 -13.82 -12.65 -16.54
N GLU A 481 -14.80 -12.59 -17.45
CA GLU A 481 -15.82 -11.53 -17.49
C GLU A 481 -16.67 -11.41 -16.21
N LYS A 482 -16.57 -12.38 -15.29
CA LYS A 482 -17.30 -12.41 -14.02
C LYS A 482 -16.38 -12.84 -12.87
N TRP A 483 -16.63 -12.26 -11.69
CA TRP A 483 -15.82 -12.48 -10.48
C TRP A 483 -15.71 -13.92 -9.98
N SER A 484 -16.80 -14.67 -10.00
CA SER A 484 -16.89 -15.99 -9.33
C SER A 484 -17.66 -17.02 -10.16
N VAL A 485 -17.74 -16.83 -11.48
CA VAL A 485 -18.52 -17.69 -12.38
C VAL A 485 -17.56 -18.41 -13.32
N ALA A 486 -17.24 -19.66 -12.99
CA ALA A 486 -16.30 -20.49 -13.75
C ALA A 486 -16.69 -20.73 -15.22
N SER A 487 -17.97 -20.60 -15.54
CA SER A 487 -18.47 -20.75 -16.91
C SER A 487 -18.49 -19.45 -17.72
N ALA A 488 -18.09 -18.31 -17.14
CA ALA A 488 -17.98 -17.06 -17.88
C ALA A 488 -16.73 -17.07 -18.78
N ASP A 489 -16.68 -16.20 -19.78
CA ASP A 489 -15.56 -16.22 -20.72
C ASP A 489 -14.25 -15.80 -20.05
N LEU A 490 -13.18 -16.50 -20.41
CA LEU A 490 -11.81 -16.21 -19.98
C LEU A 490 -11.27 -15.07 -20.83
N VAL A 491 -10.85 -13.97 -20.20
CA VAL A 491 -10.49 -12.74 -20.92
C VAL A 491 -9.01 -12.41 -20.88
N PHE A 492 -8.25 -13.06 -20.02
CA PHE A 492 -6.80 -12.93 -19.99
C PHE A 492 -6.12 -14.14 -20.60
N GLU A 493 -5.05 -13.86 -21.32
CA GLU A 493 -4.00 -14.79 -21.71
C GLU A 493 -2.72 -14.59 -20.88
N VAL A 494 -1.77 -15.50 -21.05
CA VAL A 494 -0.51 -15.51 -20.27
C VAL A 494 0.25 -14.18 -20.34
N GLU A 495 0.42 -13.60 -21.52
CA GLU A 495 1.31 -12.43 -21.68
C GLU A 495 0.74 -11.19 -20.97
N GLN A 496 -0.54 -10.87 -21.15
CA GLN A 496 -1.16 -9.78 -20.42
C GLN A 496 -1.23 -10.07 -18.91
N ALA A 497 -1.58 -11.29 -18.49
CA ALA A 497 -1.58 -11.65 -17.07
C ALA A 497 -0.19 -11.51 -16.43
N TYR A 498 0.86 -11.98 -17.12
CA TYR A 498 2.25 -11.86 -16.67
C TYR A 498 2.69 -10.40 -16.61
N ARG A 499 2.35 -9.59 -17.62
CA ARG A 499 2.63 -8.15 -17.64
C ARG A 499 1.94 -7.41 -16.49
N PHE A 500 0.69 -7.74 -16.18
CA PHE A 500 -0.02 -7.16 -15.03
C PHE A 500 0.72 -7.51 -13.73
N VAL A 501 1.05 -8.78 -13.53
CA VAL A 501 1.81 -9.22 -12.34
C VAL A 501 3.14 -8.50 -12.22
N ARG A 502 3.91 -8.38 -13.30
CA ARG A 502 5.20 -7.68 -13.31
C ARG A 502 5.07 -6.19 -13.05
N THR A 503 4.11 -5.53 -13.71
CA THR A 503 3.85 -4.09 -13.52
C THR A 503 3.60 -3.74 -12.05
N PHE A 504 2.78 -4.53 -11.36
CA PHE A 504 2.48 -4.29 -9.96
C PHE A 504 3.62 -4.70 -9.02
N THR A 505 4.15 -5.91 -9.20
CA THR A 505 5.14 -6.47 -8.26
C THR A 505 6.50 -5.79 -8.36
N ASP A 506 6.95 -5.40 -9.55
CA ASP A 506 8.23 -4.71 -9.71
C ASP A 506 8.19 -3.28 -9.14
N ALA A 507 7.01 -2.65 -9.11
CA ALA A 507 6.79 -1.36 -8.47
C ALA A 507 6.60 -1.44 -6.94
N GLY A 508 6.49 -2.64 -6.36
CA GLY A 508 6.19 -2.82 -4.95
C GLY A 508 4.70 -2.67 -4.60
N ALA A 509 3.80 -2.58 -5.59
CA ALA A 509 2.36 -2.73 -5.41
C ALA A 509 1.98 -4.23 -5.35
N THR A 510 0.67 -4.53 -5.39
CA THR A 510 0.19 -5.92 -5.36
C THR A 510 -1.03 -6.14 -6.25
N ILE A 511 -1.20 -7.37 -6.73
CA ILE A 511 -2.35 -7.80 -7.52
C ILE A 511 -2.86 -9.15 -7.03
N THR A 512 -4.18 -9.30 -6.94
CA THR A 512 -4.85 -10.59 -6.74
C THR A 512 -5.71 -10.93 -7.95
N TRP A 513 -5.54 -12.13 -8.49
CA TRP A 513 -6.47 -12.70 -9.47
C TRP A 513 -7.68 -13.31 -8.75
N SER A 514 -8.88 -12.86 -9.09
CA SER A 514 -10.13 -13.52 -8.71
C SER A 514 -10.35 -14.74 -9.60
N THR A 515 -9.51 -15.75 -9.40
CA THR A 515 -9.67 -17.08 -9.97
C THR A 515 -10.96 -17.73 -9.49
N THR A 516 -11.53 -18.58 -10.34
CA THR A 516 -12.81 -19.25 -10.11
C THR A 516 -12.62 -20.73 -9.80
N ILE A 517 -13.59 -21.33 -9.10
CA ILE A 517 -13.51 -22.70 -8.60
C ILE A 517 -14.52 -23.60 -9.31
N THR A 518 -14.09 -24.82 -9.65
CA THR A 518 -14.94 -25.95 -10.07
C THR A 518 -14.47 -27.20 -9.35
N ASP A 519 -15.41 -27.93 -8.75
CA ASP A 519 -15.18 -29.20 -8.03
C ASP A 519 -14.05 -29.12 -6.96
N GLY A 520 -13.89 -27.95 -6.35
CA GLY A 520 -12.87 -27.70 -5.32
C GLY A 520 -11.49 -27.27 -5.86
N TYR A 521 -11.31 -27.10 -7.17
CA TYR A 521 -10.06 -26.65 -7.80
C TYR A 521 -10.22 -25.30 -8.48
N ILE A 522 -9.13 -24.52 -8.62
CA ILE A 522 -9.08 -23.43 -9.62
C ILE A 522 -9.35 -24.06 -11.00
N THR A 523 -10.17 -23.40 -11.84
CA THR A 523 -10.51 -23.95 -13.16
C THR A 523 -9.25 -24.23 -13.97
N ALA A 524 -9.26 -25.32 -14.73
CA ALA A 524 -8.03 -25.86 -15.34
C ALA A 524 -7.35 -24.88 -16.32
N ASP A 525 -8.13 -24.10 -17.06
CA ASP A 525 -7.65 -23.05 -17.97
C ASP A 525 -7.01 -21.87 -17.23
N GLU A 526 -7.61 -21.41 -16.13
CA GLU A 526 -7.03 -20.39 -15.26
C GLU A 526 -5.76 -20.89 -14.58
N MET A 527 -5.76 -22.11 -14.06
CA MET A 527 -4.57 -22.73 -13.44
C MET A 527 -3.41 -22.83 -14.44
N ALA A 528 -3.68 -23.16 -15.71
CA ALA A 528 -2.64 -23.18 -16.74
C ALA A 528 -1.98 -21.81 -16.93
N ILE A 529 -2.76 -20.72 -16.91
CA ILE A 529 -2.22 -19.35 -16.96
C ILE A 529 -1.41 -19.05 -15.69
N MET A 530 -1.96 -19.35 -14.51
CA MET A 530 -1.29 -19.08 -13.23
C MET A 530 0.04 -19.82 -13.10
N GLN A 531 0.12 -21.05 -13.59
CA GLN A 531 1.36 -21.84 -13.59
C GLN A 531 2.44 -21.22 -14.48
N GLU A 532 2.09 -20.81 -15.70
CA GLU A 532 3.05 -20.17 -16.60
C GLU A 532 3.53 -18.81 -16.04
N VAL A 533 2.61 -18.01 -15.49
CA VAL A 533 2.96 -16.76 -14.77
C VAL A 533 3.89 -17.06 -13.59
N ASN A 534 3.56 -18.06 -12.78
CA ASN A 534 4.37 -18.49 -11.64
C ASN A 534 5.79 -18.90 -12.07
N ASP A 535 5.90 -19.74 -13.10
CA ASP A 535 7.18 -20.26 -13.57
C ASP A 535 8.09 -19.14 -14.09
N ARG A 536 7.52 -18.11 -14.71
CA ARG A 536 8.25 -16.89 -15.09
C ARG A 536 8.62 -16.03 -13.88
N MET A 537 7.77 -15.95 -12.86
CA MET A 537 8.05 -15.20 -11.64
C MET A 537 9.14 -15.84 -10.77
N MET A 538 9.36 -17.15 -10.88
CA MET A 538 10.41 -17.90 -10.17
C MET A 538 11.80 -17.82 -10.84
N GLN A 539 11.89 -17.33 -12.08
CA GLN A 539 13.16 -17.24 -12.81
C GLN A 539 14.02 -16.07 -12.33
N MET A 540 15.34 -16.22 -12.44
CA MET A 540 16.33 -15.18 -12.09
C MET A 540 17.35 -14.99 -13.24
N PRO A 541 17.30 -13.86 -13.97
CA PRO A 541 16.30 -12.79 -13.87
C PRO A 541 14.90 -13.28 -14.32
N LYS A 542 13.84 -12.61 -13.83
CA LYS A 542 12.49 -12.80 -14.36
C LYS A 542 12.50 -12.41 -15.87
N PRO A 543 11.95 -13.23 -16.79
CA PRO A 543 11.87 -12.89 -18.21
C PRO A 543 11.19 -11.55 -18.46
N ASP A 544 11.60 -10.82 -19.48
CA ASP A 544 10.87 -9.62 -19.88
C ASP A 544 9.45 -9.97 -20.33
N TYR A 545 8.48 -9.10 -20.03
CA TYR A 545 7.12 -9.21 -20.54
C TYR A 545 6.97 -8.46 -21.87
N GLU A 546 6.04 -8.90 -22.71
CA GLU A 546 5.72 -8.18 -23.95
C GLU A 546 5.23 -6.76 -23.63
N PRO A 547 5.86 -5.68 -24.14
CA PRO A 547 5.43 -4.33 -23.87
C PRO A 547 3.98 -4.10 -24.29
N TYR A 548 3.25 -3.34 -23.49
CA TYR A 548 1.89 -2.93 -23.82
C TYR A 548 1.85 -2.17 -25.15
N VAL A 549 0.85 -2.50 -25.98
CA VAL A 549 0.50 -1.79 -27.20
C VAL A 549 -1.01 -1.61 -27.20
N ARG A 550 -1.47 -0.38 -27.44
CA ARG A 550 -2.91 -0.11 -27.53
C ARG A 550 -3.56 -0.97 -28.62
N PRO A 551 -4.67 -1.67 -28.33
CA PRO A 551 -5.38 -2.45 -29.33
C PRO A 551 -5.85 -1.58 -30.51
N GLU A 552 -5.85 -2.17 -31.72
CA GLU A 552 -6.35 -1.49 -32.90
C GLU A 552 -7.85 -1.21 -32.77
N GLY A 553 -8.23 0.06 -32.93
CA GLY A 553 -9.61 0.51 -32.81
C GLY A 553 -10.04 0.88 -31.39
N ALA A 554 -9.13 0.88 -30.42
CA ALA A 554 -9.39 1.28 -29.05
C ALA A 554 -9.16 2.79 -28.83
N PHE A 555 -10.16 3.49 -28.28
CA PHE A 555 -10.13 4.96 -28.12
C PHE A 555 -10.83 5.43 -26.85
N LEU A 556 -10.44 6.62 -26.38
CA LEU A 556 -11.20 7.37 -25.37
C LEU A 556 -12.35 8.16 -26.00
N VAL A 557 -13.37 8.47 -25.20
CA VAL A 557 -14.44 9.38 -25.61
C VAL A 557 -13.86 10.75 -25.91
N GLY A 558 -14.12 11.24 -27.13
CA GLY A 558 -13.60 12.53 -27.60
C GLY A 558 -12.16 12.48 -28.10
N GLU A 559 -11.52 11.31 -28.12
CA GLU A 559 -10.27 11.11 -28.83
C GLU A 559 -10.56 11.16 -30.33
N THR A 560 -10.26 12.30 -30.96
CA THR A 560 -10.45 12.43 -32.40
C THR A 560 -9.49 11.51 -33.13
N LEU A 561 -10.04 10.58 -33.92
CA LEU A 561 -9.34 9.95 -35.03
C LEU A 561 -8.81 11.05 -35.96
N SER A 562 -7.56 11.46 -35.77
CA SER A 562 -6.93 12.30 -36.77
C SER A 562 -6.82 11.48 -38.05
N VAL A 563 -7.26 12.04 -39.17
CA VAL A 563 -6.91 11.55 -40.52
C VAL A 563 -5.42 11.69 -40.82
N ASP A 564 -4.63 12.21 -39.88
CA ASP A 564 -3.18 12.01 -39.79
C ASP A 564 -2.83 10.71 -39.03
N SER A 565 -3.62 9.65 -39.17
CA SER A 565 -3.31 8.35 -38.57
C SER A 565 -2.01 7.73 -39.10
N ASP A 566 -1.40 8.30 -40.13
CA ASP A 566 -0.02 7.95 -40.50
C ASP A 566 1.05 8.64 -39.63
N ASP A 567 0.75 9.73 -38.90
CA ASP A 567 1.74 10.49 -38.11
C ASP A 567 1.90 9.99 -36.66
N TYR A 568 0.85 9.42 -36.05
CA TYR A 568 0.96 8.83 -34.71
C TYR A 568 1.57 7.42 -34.74
N PHE A 569 1.20 6.61 -35.74
CA PHE A 569 1.80 5.27 -35.95
C PHE A 569 3.24 5.36 -36.48
N ASN A 570 3.64 6.49 -37.09
CA ASN A 570 5.03 6.76 -37.46
C ASN A 570 5.86 7.49 -36.40
N LYS A 571 5.28 7.84 -35.25
CA LYS A 571 6.00 8.57 -34.21
C LYS A 571 7.15 7.76 -33.63
N LEU A 572 8.33 8.34 -33.66
CA LEU A 572 9.54 7.79 -33.09
C LEU A 572 9.49 7.97 -31.56
N VAL A 573 9.63 6.87 -30.83
CA VAL A 573 9.65 6.85 -29.36
C VAL A 573 11.07 6.59 -28.91
N LEU A 574 11.50 7.30 -27.87
CA LEU A 574 12.81 7.15 -27.24
C LEU A 574 12.65 6.48 -25.88
N PHE A 575 13.42 5.42 -25.65
CA PHE A 575 13.40 4.66 -24.39
C PHE A 575 14.82 4.29 -23.94
N PRO A 576 15.14 4.39 -22.64
CA PRO A 576 14.31 4.97 -21.58
C PRO A 576 14.25 6.51 -21.67
N ASN A 577 13.20 7.12 -21.12
CA ASN A 577 13.14 8.56 -20.88
C ASN A 577 12.54 8.77 -19.47
N PRO A 578 13.32 9.21 -18.47
CA PRO A 578 14.66 9.78 -18.57
C PRO A 578 15.79 8.83 -19.01
N VAL A 579 16.79 9.37 -19.71
CA VAL A 579 17.98 8.68 -20.22
C VAL A 579 19.12 8.84 -19.23
N LYS A 580 19.80 7.75 -18.83
CA LYS A 580 21.02 7.83 -18.00
C LYS A 580 22.31 7.90 -18.82
N GLN A 581 22.53 6.92 -19.69
CA GLN A 581 23.76 6.86 -20.50
C GLN A 581 23.42 6.71 -21.97
N ASN A 582 22.51 5.79 -22.28
CA ASN A 582 22.13 5.50 -23.66
C ASN A 582 20.61 5.39 -23.77
N PHE A 583 20.08 5.66 -24.96
CA PHE A 583 18.69 5.39 -25.31
C PHE A 583 18.60 4.56 -26.59
N SER A 584 17.40 4.04 -26.86
CA SER A 584 17.04 3.37 -28.09
C SER A 584 15.83 4.08 -28.71
N LEU A 585 15.65 3.92 -30.01
CA LEU A 585 14.53 4.48 -30.76
C LEU A 585 13.63 3.34 -31.25
N SER A 586 12.32 3.54 -31.21
CA SER A 586 11.33 2.52 -31.60
C SER A 586 11.36 2.15 -33.09
N LYS A 587 12.05 2.93 -33.93
CA LYS A 587 12.20 2.70 -35.37
C LYS A 587 13.60 3.08 -35.85
N GLU A 588 13.98 2.54 -37.01
CA GLU A 588 15.25 2.89 -37.66
C GLU A 588 15.26 4.34 -38.17
N ILE A 589 16.41 4.99 -38.02
CA ILE A 589 16.64 6.36 -38.49
C ILE A 589 17.82 6.43 -39.47
N SER A 590 17.82 7.43 -40.36
CA SER A 590 18.96 7.76 -41.20
C SER A 590 19.99 8.62 -40.45
N SER A 591 19.54 9.55 -39.59
CA SER A 591 20.40 10.33 -38.71
C SER A 591 19.63 10.95 -37.55
N ALA A 592 20.32 11.38 -36.49
CA ALA A 592 19.73 12.14 -35.40
C ALA A 592 20.69 13.23 -34.90
N ILE A 593 20.13 14.36 -34.48
CA ILE A 593 20.86 15.50 -33.93
C ILE A 593 20.25 15.89 -32.59
N ILE A 594 21.06 16.08 -31.56
CA ILE A 594 20.62 16.50 -30.23
C ILE A 594 20.94 17.97 -30.02
N TYR A 595 19.95 18.70 -29.52
CA TYR A 595 20.01 20.11 -29.16
C TYR A 595 19.75 20.31 -27.67
N ASN A 596 20.37 21.34 -27.08
CA ASN A 596 19.95 21.84 -25.76
C ASN A 596 18.73 22.77 -25.86
N SER A 597 18.24 23.22 -24.71
CA SER A 597 17.11 24.16 -24.60
C SER A 597 17.34 25.53 -25.24
N ASN A 598 18.59 25.91 -25.50
CA ASN A 598 18.95 27.13 -26.21
C ASN A 598 19.03 26.92 -27.74
N GLY A 599 18.73 25.72 -28.24
CA GLY A 599 18.81 25.36 -29.66
C GLY A 599 20.22 25.15 -30.18
N GLN A 600 21.22 25.00 -29.30
CA GLN A 600 22.59 24.67 -29.70
C GLN A 600 22.72 23.17 -29.93
N GLU A 601 23.33 22.79 -31.05
CA GLU A 601 23.66 21.41 -31.39
C GLU A 601 24.79 20.89 -30.49
N LEU A 602 24.61 19.68 -29.95
CA LEU A 602 25.55 19.06 -29.01
C LEU A 602 26.12 17.73 -29.50
N LEU A 603 25.28 16.88 -30.11
CA LEU A 603 25.66 15.56 -30.59
C LEU A 603 24.96 15.25 -31.92
N GLU A 604 25.63 14.50 -32.80
CA GLU A 604 25.11 14.04 -34.09
C GLU A 604 25.40 12.54 -34.26
N PHE A 605 24.38 11.79 -34.69
CA PHE A 605 24.46 10.39 -35.10
C PHE A 605 24.13 10.29 -36.59
N LYS A 606 25.05 9.72 -37.38
CA LYS A 606 24.97 9.70 -38.85
C LYS A 606 24.31 8.44 -39.44
N SER A 607 23.83 7.55 -38.59
CA SER A 607 23.18 6.30 -39.00
C SER A 607 22.33 5.75 -37.85
N ASN A 608 21.46 4.79 -38.17
CA ASN A 608 20.79 3.96 -37.17
C ASN A 608 21.81 3.25 -36.27
N GLN A 609 21.49 3.12 -34.99
CA GLN A 609 22.27 2.39 -33.99
C GLN A 609 21.32 1.63 -33.07
N ALA A 610 21.72 0.46 -32.59
CA ALA A 610 20.93 -0.29 -31.61
C ALA A 610 20.83 0.47 -30.27
N SER A 611 21.78 1.38 -30.00
CA SER A 611 21.80 2.22 -28.81
C SER A 611 22.56 3.51 -29.11
N PHE A 612 22.05 4.64 -28.63
CA PHE A 612 22.59 5.98 -28.83
C PHE A 612 23.20 6.49 -27.53
N ASP A 613 24.52 6.67 -27.52
CA ASP A 613 25.28 7.11 -26.33
C ASP A 613 25.22 8.63 -26.14
N VAL A 614 24.67 9.03 -25.00
CA VAL A 614 24.56 10.42 -24.54
C VAL A 614 25.21 10.62 -23.17
N SER A 615 26.11 9.73 -22.76
CA SER A 615 26.83 9.79 -21.49
C SER A 615 27.65 11.08 -21.30
N THR A 616 28.00 11.75 -22.41
CA THR A 616 28.73 13.01 -22.41
C THR A 616 27.84 14.24 -22.15
N LEU A 617 26.52 14.09 -22.23
CA LEU A 617 25.58 15.15 -21.90
C LEU A 617 25.47 15.30 -20.37
N ILE A 618 25.49 16.54 -19.90
CA ILE A 618 25.15 16.86 -18.51
C ILE A 618 23.66 16.62 -18.28
N GLU A 619 23.25 16.51 -17.01
CA GLU A 619 21.84 16.38 -16.66
C GLU A 619 21.02 17.59 -17.16
N GLY A 620 19.83 17.35 -17.69
CA GLY A 620 18.99 18.41 -18.24
C GLY A 620 17.98 17.97 -19.30
N VAL A 621 17.29 18.96 -19.88
CA VAL A 621 16.30 18.76 -20.94
C VAL A 621 16.95 18.95 -22.30
N TYR A 622 16.76 17.96 -23.17
CA TYR A 622 17.28 17.94 -24.53
C TYR A 622 16.17 17.70 -25.55
N PHE A 623 16.44 18.12 -26.77
CA PHE A 623 15.58 17.87 -27.92
C PHE A 623 16.37 17.08 -28.94
N ILE A 624 15.79 15.99 -29.43
CA ILE A 624 16.37 15.22 -30.52
C ILE A 624 15.56 15.46 -31.77
N LYS A 625 16.26 15.73 -32.87
CA LYS A 625 15.73 15.80 -34.22
C LYS A 625 16.21 14.58 -34.98
N ALA A 626 15.32 13.64 -35.23
CA ALA A 626 15.59 12.42 -35.95
C ALA A 626 15.08 12.50 -37.39
N TYR A 627 15.87 11.96 -38.32
CA TYR A 627 15.54 11.82 -39.73
C TYR A 627 15.22 10.35 -39.98
N THR A 628 14.00 10.02 -40.40
CA THR A 628 13.62 8.62 -40.67
C THR A 628 14.23 8.14 -42.00
N ALA A 629 14.12 6.84 -42.29
CA ALA A 629 14.52 6.28 -43.59
C ALA A 629 13.78 6.92 -44.79
N ASN A 630 12.59 7.48 -44.54
CA ASN A 630 11.77 8.14 -45.56
C ASN A 630 12.04 9.65 -45.68
N SER A 631 13.09 10.16 -45.02
CA SER A 631 13.44 11.59 -44.94
C SER A 631 12.44 12.48 -44.19
N GLU A 632 11.54 11.89 -43.38
CA GLU A 632 10.69 12.64 -42.46
C GLU A 632 11.50 13.11 -41.25
N ILE A 633 11.16 14.29 -40.74
CA ILE A 633 11.82 14.90 -39.60
C ILE A 633 10.89 14.81 -38.40
N GLN A 634 11.37 14.19 -37.33
CA GLN A 634 10.65 14.15 -36.06
C GLN A 634 11.47 14.80 -34.96
N VAL A 635 10.81 15.60 -34.13
CA VAL A 635 11.43 16.31 -33.01
C VAL A 635 10.70 15.96 -31.73
N PHE A 636 11.43 15.51 -30.72
CA PHE A 636 10.86 15.20 -29.41
C PHE A 636 11.85 15.47 -28.28
N LYS A 637 11.30 15.64 -27.08
CA LYS A 637 12.02 15.97 -25.86
C LYS A 637 12.46 14.69 -25.14
N PHE A 638 13.67 14.68 -24.60
CA PHE A 638 14.08 13.69 -23.60
C PHE A 638 14.80 14.37 -22.42
N ILE A 639 14.83 13.69 -21.28
CA ILE A 639 15.47 14.15 -20.05
C ILE A 639 16.74 13.32 -19.84
N LYS A 640 17.89 13.96 -19.65
CA LYS A 640 19.15 13.31 -19.24
C LYS A 640 19.26 13.36 -17.71
N GLN A 641 19.48 12.20 -17.10
CA GLN A 641 19.76 12.00 -15.68
C GLN A 641 21.12 11.35 -15.45
#